data_AF-A0A7Z7FF68-F1
#
_entry.id   AF-A0A7Z7FF68-F1
#
_cell.length_a   1.000
_cell.length_b   1.000
_cell.length_c   1.000
_cell.angle_alpha   90.00
_cell.angle_beta   90.00
_cell.angle_gamma   90.00
#
_symmetry.space_group_name_H-M   'P 1'
#
loop_
_entity.id
_entity.type
_entity.pdbx_description
1 polymer ?
#
loop_
_entity_poly.entity_id
_entity_poly.type
_entity_poly.pdbx_seq_one_letter_code
_entity_poly.pdbx_strand_id
1 'polypeptide(L)'
;MAQRGGHIISSEKIQENKYSLLNGNTDCRMSDAIISFLWKGADKKHVISVSENISLLGYHPDDLISGKSGFMDIIYPSDIEAVMHKYTQYTKDNNSPFFAADYRLRSADGKICEVSERTVELSRDDGCLYHGIISIKRSFEFDTDKEKSYCKSIVDGIQHPLLILDSTFHVFSANRYFYELFKLKPENTEGKHFLSLNNSNRNELSSFFDKALQDEYFFDSIEVGCSIDGLGNRTMKLTARLLDTGMDRKKLILVSIEDITPQKMAEAKLRASEEKYSTLVEKGNDGILIVNRKGDLGFANSKFSQMIGIEENKLSGKNLLDFVPLEYHRMIGIRLKKVLRDMRSTKRNDEVEFSKTEGGTFSAEISLSYIVHEHQPSVMVAVRDISERKRAEAELKASEEKYSTLVEKGNDGIIILHDLSFKFANSKFSELTGYSRMELLDKTFTDLVPVDYRRMIGKRIKKVLKDKHSIRRNDELEFLTKADEIFPAEISLAYILHEEMPSVMMTVRDISERKQTEAELKASEKKYSSLVEEGNDGIIIVQNGVLVFANMKFCDITGFSKTEILRRPFEDFLSLEYKRLVMNKFRRSLEKKRKSSLKYEIELVSKEGSNTPAEINSSIIDHEGAPAIMAIIRDITDQKEKERELLELIEVQKVLETVIKSSPAVVFFWKPDEDWKVEFVSENISQFGYQAEDLMSGKILYGDIIHPSDVERLTMEYDIFSGEDNLSFEYRILTKAGEVRWVDERSVLKRDAEGNLQYIQGIIVDITERKNVNNFMQIGNDVGMLFSPLGDVGDMFSQLVEFTTQMDNLDCGALYLVDGETGDMNIVAHSGLSAEFVKSARHYGGKSIHARLLKTEYPLYTRYYELTSMIPGEKQSSEGLEATALVPIRYGMELVAILMLSSHSVYAVPFEVRDSLETVASQIGPVIGRMREQADVQKNIRNLQVIFDVMEDMVFMLDADGCILYANPHTFTRLGYSKNELIGMNLINLYPQKVLLEAATEIKSILEGRAKVCAIPFEAVSGELVAVEMNCSMGQLEDDPITICVSREKV
;
A
#
# COMPACT_ATOMS: atom_id res chain seq x y z
N MET A 1 13.96 14.10 36.23
CA MET A 1 13.80 12.80 36.92
C MET A 1 15.10 12.39 37.64
N ALA A 2 15.60 13.22 38.57
CA ALA A 2 16.78 12.89 39.37
C ALA A 2 16.73 13.63 40.71
N GLN A 3 15.71 13.36 41.53
CA GLN A 3 15.72 13.56 42.97
C GLN A 3 14.62 12.67 43.56
N ARG A 4 14.91 11.38 43.72
CA ARG A 4 14.35 10.47 44.74
C ARG A 4 14.90 9.06 44.52
N GLY A 5 15.56 8.53 45.56
CA GLY A 5 15.78 7.10 45.75
C GLY A 5 17.06 6.56 45.12
N GLY A 6 17.99 6.14 45.97
CA GLY A 6 19.26 5.56 45.57
C GLY A 6 19.11 4.20 44.89
N HIS A 7 19.66 4.12 43.69
CA HIS A 7 20.34 2.93 43.21
C HIS A 7 21.65 3.37 42.57
N ILE A 8 22.76 2.85 43.10
CA ILE A 8 24.06 2.88 42.42
C ILE A 8 23.84 2.08 41.14
N ILE A 9 23.61 2.78 40.03
CA ILE A 9 23.69 2.18 38.70
C ILE A 9 25.18 2.06 38.42
N SER A 10 25.69 0.84 38.53
CA SER A 10 27.04 0.51 38.08
C SER A 10 27.17 0.86 36.59
N SER A 11 28.34 1.38 36.22
CA SER A 11 28.70 1.92 34.90
C SER A 11 28.55 0.95 33.72
N GLU A 12 28.14 -0.30 33.94
CA GLU A 12 28.05 -1.35 32.92
C GLU A 12 26.62 -1.59 32.41
N LYS A 13 25.56 -1.09 33.07
CA LYS A 13 24.17 -1.41 32.68
C LYS A 13 23.50 -0.46 31.68
N ILE A 14 24.27 0.47 31.09
CA ILE A 14 23.78 1.39 30.03
C ILE A 14 24.09 0.85 28.62
N GLN A 15 24.90 -0.20 28.48
CA GLN A 15 25.40 -0.63 27.16
C GLN A 15 24.58 -1.71 26.42
N GLU A 16 23.60 -2.38 27.02
CA GLU A 16 22.91 -3.49 26.37
C GLU A 16 21.39 -3.47 26.59
N ASN A 17 20.66 -2.67 25.81
CA ASN A 17 19.54 -3.17 24.98
C ASN A 17 18.84 -2.06 24.16
N LYS A 18 18.83 -2.28 22.83
CA LYS A 18 18.10 -1.60 21.74
C LYS A 18 18.67 -0.29 21.14
N TYR A 19 19.92 -0.39 20.66
CA TYR A 19 20.27 0.06 19.30
C TYR A 19 19.93 -1.09 18.31
N SER A 20 18.79 -1.04 17.62
CA SER A 20 18.52 -1.87 16.42
C SER A 20 17.37 -1.38 15.52
N LEU A 21 16.98 -0.10 15.60
CA LEU A 21 16.02 0.51 14.64
C LEU A 21 16.54 1.82 14.02
N LEU A 22 17.86 1.99 13.95
CA LEU A 22 18.51 3.04 13.17
C LEU A 22 19.74 2.45 12.49
N ASN A 23 19.53 1.90 11.30
CA ASN A 23 20.54 1.91 10.25
C ASN A 23 19.79 2.11 8.93
N GLY A 24 19.62 3.37 8.56
CA GLY A 24 19.00 3.78 7.31
C GLY A 24 18.64 5.26 7.33
N ASN A 25 19.57 6.08 6.82
CA ASN A 25 19.49 7.54 6.61
C ASN A 25 19.64 8.43 7.85
N THR A 26 20.90 8.78 8.08
CA THR A 26 21.37 10.03 8.66
C THR A 26 20.69 11.24 8.02
N ASP A 27 19.77 11.87 8.74
CA ASP A 27 19.41 13.29 8.57
C ASP A 27 18.81 13.83 9.88
N CYS A 28 19.55 13.71 10.99
CA CYS A 28 19.22 14.42 12.23
C CYS A 28 19.68 15.88 12.09
N ARG A 29 18.72 16.81 12.12
CA ARG A 29 18.95 18.26 12.06
C ARG A 29 19.69 18.74 13.31
N MET A 30 20.71 19.58 13.11
CA MET A 30 21.69 20.09 14.10
C MET A 30 21.15 20.93 15.28
N SER A 31 19.85 21.05 15.54
CA SER A 31 19.30 22.07 16.46
C SER A 31 19.21 21.73 17.95
N ASP A 32 19.35 20.47 18.37
CA ASP A 32 19.06 20.04 19.76
C ASP A 32 20.23 19.33 20.48
N ALA A 33 21.47 19.60 20.06
CA ALA A 33 22.65 18.92 20.59
C ALA A 33 23.13 19.50 21.94
N ILE A 34 22.86 18.77 23.03
CA ILE A 34 23.40 19.05 24.37
C ILE A 34 24.62 18.14 24.62
N ILE A 35 25.73 18.73 25.08
CA ILE A 35 26.95 17.99 25.46
C ILE A 35 27.13 18.08 26.97
N SER A 36 27.21 16.93 27.62
CA SER A 36 27.41 16.79 29.06
C SER A 36 28.86 16.43 29.37
N PHE A 37 29.46 17.11 30.34
CA PHE A 37 30.82 16.90 30.81
C PHE A 37 30.87 16.71 32.32
N LEU A 38 31.79 15.86 32.78
CA LEU A 38 32.16 15.68 34.19
C LEU A 38 33.66 15.88 34.32
N TRP A 39 34.13 16.77 35.21
CA TRP A 39 35.57 17.02 35.41
C TRP A 39 35.98 17.23 36.87
N LYS A 40 37.29 17.04 37.13
CA LYS A 40 37.93 17.16 38.46
C LYS A 40 38.91 18.34 38.52
N GLY A 41 38.86 19.11 39.61
CA GLY A 41 39.82 20.18 39.93
C GLY A 41 39.51 21.54 39.27
N ALA A 42 39.83 22.63 39.98
CA ALA A 42 39.41 23.98 39.62
C ALA A 42 40.23 24.64 38.48
N ASP A 43 41.53 24.35 38.37
CA ASP A 43 42.42 25.15 37.52
C ASP A 43 42.64 24.59 36.10
N LYS A 44 42.40 23.29 35.88
CA LYS A 44 42.67 22.61 34.60
C LYS A 44 41.51 21.83 34.00
N LYS A 45 40.34 21.80 34.67
CA LYS A 45 39.13 21.05 34.27
C LYS A 45 39.48 19.66 33.67
N HIS A 46 40.07 18.76 34.48
CA HIS A 46 40.43 17.42 34.00
C HIS A 46 39.16 16.59 33.74
N VAL A 47 38.84 16.34 32.46
CA VAL A 47 37.63 15.63 32.05
C VAL A 47 37.70 14.16 32.48
N ILE A 48 36.70 13.73 33.23
CA ILE A 48 36.52 12.36 33.71
C ILE A 48 35.54 11.61 32.81
N SER A 49 34.53 12.30 32.29
CA SER A 49 33.52 11.74 31.39
C SER A 49 32.92 12.83 30.50
N VAL A 50 32.56 12.47 29.28
CA VAL A 50 31.86 13.34 28.33
C VAL A 50 30.86 12.52 27.50
N SER A 51 29.69 13.08 27.19
CA SER A 51 28.67 12.43 26.36
C SER A 51 29.12 12.26 24.90
N GLU A 52 28.69 11.21 24.21
CA GLU A 52 29.03 10.94 22.80
C GLU A 52 28.70 12.08 21.84
N ASN A 53 27.76 12.96 22.20
CA ASN A 53 27.43 14.18 21.45
C ASN A 53 28.61 15.13 21.25
N ILE A 54 29.74 14.97 21.96
CA ILE A 54 30.98 15.71 21.67
C ILE A 54 31.55 15.39 20.27
N SER A 55 31.18 14.25 19.69
CA SER A 55 31.43 13.90 18.29
C SER A 55 30.74 14.83 17.29
N LEU A 56 29.69 15.56 17.70
CA LEU A 56 29.06 16.60 16.88
C LEU A 56 29.97 17.82 16.68
N LEU A 57 30.89 18.05 17.61
CA LEU A 57 32.00 18.98 17.45
C LEU A 57 33.25 18.29 16.88
N GLY A 58 33.17 17.02 16.48
CA GLY A 58 34.24 16.26 15.82
C GLY A 58 35.31 15.68 16.73
N TYR A 59 35.12 15.68 18.05
CA TYR A 59 36.08 15.09 19.01
C TYR A 59 35.60 13.72 19.50
N HIS A 60 36.54 12.80 19.75
CA HIS A 60 36.23 11.51 20.36
C HIS A 60 36.23 11.63 21.90
N PRO A 61 35.24 11.06 22.62
CA PRO A 61 35.17 11.12 24.08
C PRO A 61 36.48 10.71 24.79
N ASP A 62 37.11 9.63 24.34
CA ASP A 62 38.33 9.09 24.94
C ASP A 62 39.55 10.02 24.85
N ASP A 63 39.61 10.91 23.85
CA ASP A 63 40.73 11.85 23.71
C ASP A 63 40.71 12.95 24.77
N LEU A 64 39.51 13.35 25.21
CA LEU A 64 39.29 14.31 26.28
C LEU A 64 39.45 13.66 27.66
N ILE A 65 39.01 12.41 27.83
CA ILE A 65 39.10 11.66 29.10
C ILE A 65 40.53 11.20 29.39
N SER A 66 41.28 10.75 28.37
CA SER A 66 42.68 10.30 28.52
C SER A 66 43.69 11.45 28.69
N GLY A 67 43.25 12.71 28.52
CA GLY A 67 44.09 13.90 28.63
C GLY A 67 44.97 14.20 27.41
N LYS A 68 44.71 13.55 26.26
CA LYS A 68 45.39 13.86 24.99
C LYS A 68 45.04 15.24 24.43
N SER A 69 43.80 15.69 24.63
CA SER A 69 43.34 17.06 24.33
C SER A 69 42.67 17.63 25.58
N GLY A 70 43.14 18.77 26.08
CA GLY A 70 42.55 19.42 27.23
C GLY A 70 41.23 20.12 26.87
N PHE A 71 40.27 20.17 27.79
CA PHE A 71 39.03 20.95 27.59
C PHE A 71 39.30 22.43 27.27
N MET A 72 40.44 22.97 27.72
CA MET A 72 40.83 24.34 27.41
C MET A 72 41.32 24.54 25.98
N ASP A 73 41.75 23.47 25.31
CA ASP A 73 42.28 23.54 23.93
C ASP A 73 41.17 23.63 22.88
N ILE A 74 39.92 23.35 23.29
CA ILE A 74 38.72 23.44 22.45
C ILE A 74 37.97 24.77 22.60
N ILE A 75 38.31 25.58 23.62
CA ILE A 75 37.79 26.94 23.76
C ILE A 75 38.51 27.86 22.77
N TYR A 76 37.76 28.78 22.16
CA TYR A 76 38.35 29.75 21.23
C TYR A 76 39.39 30.62 21.96
N PRO A 77 40.62 30.81 21.41
CA PRO A 77 41.75 31.35 22.18
C PRO A 77 41.53 32.70 22.84
N SER A 78 40.76 33.61 22.22
CA SER A 78 40.47 34.94 22.79
C SER A 78 39.51 34.91 23.98
N ASP A 79 38.79 33.80 24.16
CA ASP A 79 37.73 33.69 25.17
C ASP A 79 38.24 33.00 26.45
N ILE A 80 39.43 32.35 26.38
CA ILE A 80 40.01 31.55 27.48
C ILE A 80 40.23 32.38 28.75
N GLU A 81 40.89 33.55 28.64
CA GLU A 81 41.17 34.40 29.82
C GLU A 81 39.88 34.89 30.49
N ALA A 82 38.87 35.26 29.70
CA ALA A 82 37.59 35.76 30.20
C ALA A 82 36.76 34.65 30.88
N VAL A 83 36.73 33.46 30.29
CA VAL A 83 36.07 32.28 30.86
C VAL A 83 36.76 31.85 32.16
N MET A 84 38.09 31.83 32.18
CA MET A 84 38.85 31.47 33.38
C MET A 84 38.68 32.49 34.50
N HIS A 85 38.71 33.78 34.20
CA HIS A 85 38.48 34.80 35.22
C HIS A 85 37.10 34.64 35.87
N LYS A 86 36.05 34.41 35.09
CA LYS A 86 34.70 34.13 35.61
C LYS A 86 34.64 32.82 36.40
N TYR A 87 35.33 31.78 35.96
CA TYR A 87 35.33 30.49 36.64
C TYR A 87 36.06 30.56 38.00
N THR A 88 37.21 31.24 38.06
CA THR A 88 37.93 31.49 39.32
C THR A 88 37.11 32.32 40.30
N GLN A 89 36.37 33.32 39.81
CA GLN A 89 35.43 34.09 40.65
C GLN A 89 34.33 33.18 41.20
N TYR A 90 33.72 32.33 40.37
CA TYR A 90 32.70 31.37 40.79
C TYR A 90 33.22 30.41 41.88
N THR A 91 34.44 29.87 41.75
CA THR A 91 35.01 28.97 42.78
C THR A 91 35.35 29.66 44.10
N LYS A 92 35.51 30.99 44.11
CA LYS A 92 35.79 31.78 45.33
C LYS A 92 34.53 32.34 45.98
N ASP A 93 33.43 32.46 45.23
CA ASP A 93 32.18 33.05 45.68
C ASP A 93 31.17 31.97 46.11
N ASN A 94 31.03 31.79 47.43
CA ASN A 94 30.20 30.75 48.04
C ASN A 94 28.67 30.96 47.85
N ASN A 95 28.24 32.04 47.19
CA ASN A 95 26.83 32.40 47.06
C ASN A 95 26.20 32.07 45.68
N SER A 96 26.97 31.62 44.68
CA SER A 96 26.45 31.29 43.35
C SER A 96 26.16 29.79 43.20
N PRO A 97 24.92 29.36 42.86
CA PRO A 97 24.56 27.94 42.81
C PRO A 97 25.09 27.18 41.58
N PHE A 98 25.46 27.89 40.50
CA PHE A 98 26.05 27.31 39.29
C PHE A 98 26.89 28.36 38.53
N PHE A 99 27.89 27.90 37.79
CA PHE A 99 28.64 28.70 36.82
C PHE A 99 27.86 28.78 35.51
N ALA A 100 27.81 29.96 34.89
CA ALA A 100 27.25 30.13 33.56
C ALA A 100 28.11 31.08 32.71
N ALA A 101 28.40 30.68 31.47
CA ALA A 101 29.14 31.50 30.53
C ALA A 101 28.74 31.19 29.09
N ASP A 102 28.67 32.24 28.28
CA ASP A 102 28.57 32.15 26.83
C ASP A 102 29.96 32.41 26.26
N TYR A 103 30.45 31.49 25.44
CA TYR A 103 31.75 31.59 24.79
C TYR A 103 31.76 30.71 23.53
N ARG A 104 32.85 30.77 22.78
CA ARG A 104 32.96 30.03 21.52
C ARG A 104 33.79 28.77 21.71
N LEU A 105 33.27 27.65 21.22
CA LEU A 105 34.02 26.40 21.06
C LEU A 105 34.47 26.25 19.61
N ARG A 106 35.65 25.68 19.44
CA ARG A 106 36.17 25.26 18.15
C ARG A 106 35.91 23.77 17.97
N SER A 107 35.23 23.39 16.90
CA SER A 107 35.10 21.98 16.51
C SER A 107 36.43 21.45 15.94
N ALA A 108 36.60 20.13 15.88
CA ALA A 108 37.81 19.48 15.37
C ALA A 108 38.10 19.80 13.89
N ASP A 109 37.08 20.18 13.11
CA ASP A 109 37.19 20.68 11.74
C ASP A 109 37.45 22.19 11.65
N GLY A 110 37.59 22.89 12.79
CA GLY A 110 37.99 24.29 12.88
C GLY A 110 36.87 25.32 12.86
N LYS A 111 35.60 24.91 12.79
CA LYS A 111 34.45 25.84 12.84
C LYS A 111 34.22 26.38 14.25
N ILE A 112 33.64 27.58 14.30
CA ILE A 112 33.36 28.28 15.55
C ILE A 112 31.88 28.13 15.87
N CYS A 113 31.58 27.58 17.04
CA CYS A 113 30.21 27.43 17.54
C CYS A 113 30.04 28.30 18.77
N GLU A 114 29.01 29.15 18.79
CA GLU A 114 28.60 29.81 20.01
C GLU A 114 27.88 28.83 20.92
N VAL A 115 28.36 28.75 22.16
CA VAL A 115 27.81 27.84 23.14
C VAL A 115 27.49 28.54 24.44
N SER A 116 26.53 28.00 25.14
CA SER A 116 26.21 28.37 26.52
C SER A 116 26.54 27.21 27.44
N GLU A 117 27.49 27.40 28.35
CA GLU A 117 27.84 26.46 29.42
C GLU A 117 27.05 26.78 30.69
N ARG A 118 26.54 25.74 31.36
CA ARG A 118 26.09 25.79 32.76
C ARG A 118 26.74 24.65 33.54
N THR A 119 27.45 24.98 34.62
CA THR A 119 28.22 24.01 35.42
C THR A 119 27.86 24.09 36.90
N VAL A 120 27.69 22.93 37.54
CA VAL A 120 27.34 22.80 38.96
C VAL A 120 28.43 21.99 39.69
N GLU A 121 28.79 22.41 40.91
CA GLU A 121 29.66 21.64 41.80
C GLU A 121 28.87 20.49 42.45
N LEU A 122 29.37 19.26 42.35
CA LEU A 122 28.71 18.05 42.88
C LEU A 122 29.26 17.59 44.24
N SER A 123 30.50 17.93 44.59
CA SER A 123 31.18 17.49 45.83
C SER A 123 32.33 18.42 46.24
N ARG A 124 32.48 18.68 47.55
CA ARG A 124 33.47 19.61 48.15
C ARG A 124 34.67 18.97 48.86
N ASP A 125 34.75 17.64 48.95
CA ASP A 125 35.90 16.96 49.57
C ASP A 125 37.06 16.75 48.59
N ASP A 126 38.27 16.45 49.13
CA ASP A 126 39.59 16.49 48.45
C ASP A 126 39.55 16.02 46.97
N GLY A 127 39.40 17.02 46.10
CA GLY A 127 39.34 16.88 44.65
C GLY A 127 38.00 17.24 43.99
N CYS A 128 37.38 18.38 44.37
CA CYS A 128 36.11 18.94 43.84
C CYS A 128 35.70 18.46 42.44
N LEU A 129 34.49 17.91 42.34
CA LEU A 129 33.87 17.35 41.13
C LEU A 129 32.80 18.29 40.58
N TYR A 130 32.79 18.50 39.26
CA TYR A 130 31.88 19.43 38.59
C TYR A 130 31.20 18.77 37.40
N HIS A 131 29.92 19.09 37.19
CA HIS A 131 29.14 18.66 36.03
C HIS A 131 28.73 19.88 35.20
N GLY A 132 29.16 19.91 33.93
CA GLY A 132 28.86 20.99 32.99
C GLY A 132 28.00 20.52 31.82
N ILE A 133 26.96 21.29 31.51
CA ILE A 133 26.11 21.11 30.33
C ILE A 133 26.38 22.26 29.36
N ILE A 134 26.74 21.92 28.14
CA ILE A 134 26.98 22.87 27.05
C ILE A 134 25.88 22.70 26.00
N SER A 135 25.14 23.78 25.75
CA SER A 135 24.13 23.84 24.67
C SER A 135 24.66 24.66 23.50
N ILE A 136 24.51 24.15 22.28
CA ILE A 136 24.90 24.83 21.05
C ILE A 136 23.75 25.75 20.62
N LYS A 137 24.00 27.06 20.46
CA LYS A 137 22.99 28.01 19.97
C LYS A 137 22.95 28.02 18.43
N ARG A 138 21.78 27.87 17.82
CA ARG A 138 21.63 27.94 16.34
C ARG A 138 21.67 29.39 15.85
N SER A 139 22.36 29.59 14.72
CA SER A 139 22.44 30.82 13.91
C SER A 139 21.09 31.20 13.30
N PHE A 140 20.66 32.45 13.47
CA PHE A 140 19.43 33.02 12.90
C PHE A 140 19.59 33.50 11.45
N GLU A 141 18.50 33.44 10.68
CA GLU A 141 18.07 34.55 9.81
C GLU A 141 16.53 34.52 9.63
N PHE A 142 15.90 35.71 9.67
CA PHE A 142 14.45 36.02 9.63
C PHE A 142 13.91 36.16 8.18
N ASP A 143 12.62 35.84 7.99
CA ASP A 143 11.87 35.84 6.72
C ASP A 143 11.36 37.26 6.36
N THR A 144 12.21 38.00 5.66
CA THR A 144 11.83 39.10 4.75
C THR A 144 11.40 38.57 3.36
N ASP A 145 11.15 37.26 3.27
CA ASP A 145 11.24 36.47 2.04
C ASP A 145 9.96 36.40 1.25
N LYS A 146 8.78 36.71 1.79
CA LYS A 146 7.64 36.81 0.89
C LYS A 146 7.73 38.04 0.01
N GLU A 147 7.78 39.28 0.51
CA GLU A 147 7.99 40.49 -0.32
C GLU A 147 9.24 40.49 -1.22
N LYS A 148 10.30 39.78 -0.80
CA LYS A 148 11.42 39.43 -1.67
C LYS A 148 11.07 38.34 -2.66
N SER A 149 10.28 37.31 -2.34
CA SER A 149 9.88 36.20 -3.20
C SER A 149 9.16 36.66 -4.46
N TYR A 150 8.34 37.71 -4.45
CA TYR A 150 7.68 38.16 -5.67
C TYR A 150 8.60 39.02 -6.54
N CYS A 151 9.41 39.93 -5.96
CA CYS A 151 10.55 40.58 -6.67
C CYS A 151 11.58 39.58 -7.19
N LYS A 152 11.91 38.57 -6.39
CA LYS A 152 12.71 37.40 -6.73
C LYS A 152 11.94 36.49 -7.69
N SER A 153 10.62 36.52 -7.80
CA SER A 153 9.85 35.75 -8.80
C SER A 153 9.83 36.43 -10.16
N ILE A 154 10.01 37.76 -10.25
CA ILE A 154 10.30 38.43 -11.53
C ILE A 154 11.79 38.37 -11.87
N VAL A 155 12.69 38.57 -10.89
CA VAL A 155 14.14 38.50 -11.11
C VAL A 155 14.66 37.06 -11.28
N ASP A 156 14.01 36.06 -10.65
CA ASP A 156 14.15 34.61 -10.94
C ASP A 156 13.17 34.17 -12.04
N GLY A 157 12.17 34.98 -12.39
CA GLY A 157 11.36 34.80 -13.60
C GLY A 157 12.18 35.02 -14.86
N ILE A 158 13.23 35.84 -14.75
CA ILE A 158 14.33 35.95 -15.71
C ILE A 158 15.26 34.75 -15.51
N GLN A 159 15.21 33.80 -16.44
CA GLN A 159 15.97 32.53 -16.38
C GLN A 159 17.46 32.67 -16.75
N HIS A 160 18.12 33.77 -16.38
CA HIS A 160 19.57 33.97 -16.61
C HIS A 160 20.24 34.39 -15.29
N PRO A 161 21.40 33.82 -14.92
CA PRO A 161 22.13 34.25 -13.73
C PRO A 161 22.46 35.74 -13.77
N LEU A 162 21.99 36.51 -12.80
CA LEU A 162 22.15 37.95 -12.70
C LEU A 162 22.89 38.30 -11.42
N LEU A 163 23.77 39.28 -11.48
CA LEU A 163 24.66 39.69 -10.40
C LEU A 163 24.66 41.21 -10.31
N ILE A 164 24.36 41.75 -9.13
CA ILE A 164 24.40 43.17 -8.81
C ILE A 164 25.65 43.45 -7.98
N LEU A 165 26.48 44.36 -8.46
CA LEU A 165 27.69 44.85 -7.82
C LEU A 165 27.48 46.28 -7.33
N ASP A 166 28.25 46.74 -6.36
CA ASP A 166 28.32 48.16 -6.02
C ASP A 166 29.37 48.89 -6.89
N SER A 167 29.46 50.22 -6.73
CA SER A 167 30.41 51.06 -7.47
C SER A 167 31.90 50.75 -7.20
N THR A 168 32.19 49.84 -6.27
CA THR A 168 33.54 49.34 -5.97
C THR A 168 33.69 47.86 -6.35
N PHE A 169 32.76 47.32 -7.16
CA PHE A 169 32.71 45.94 -7.64
C PHE A 169 32.64 44.87 -6.56
N HIS A 170 32.14 45.24 -5.38
CA HIS A 170 31.73 44.26 -4.39
C HIS A 170 30.33 43.79 -4.72
N VAL A 171 30.08 42.48 -4.56
CA VAL A 171 28.77 41.89 -4.81
C VAL A 171 27.78 42.52 -3.85
N PHE A 172 26.85 43.29 -4.38
CA PHE A 172 25.78 43.89 -3.61
C PHE A 172 24.64 42.89 -3.41
N SER A 173 24.25 42.19 -4.47
CA SER A 173 23.31 41.07 -4.43
C SER A 173 23.38 40.29 -5.74
N ALA A 174 22.77 39.12 -5.87
CA ALA A 174 22.66 38.39 -7.12
C ALA A 174 21.34 37.62 -7.13
N ASN A 175 20.81 37.33 -8.32
CA ASN A 175 19.64 36.47 -8.39
C ASN A 175 20.02 35.04 -8.03
N ARG A 176 18.99 34.24 -7.77
CA ARG A 176 19.20 32.88 -7.30
C ARG A 176 20.01 32.04 -8.28
N TYR A 177 19.77 32.20 -9.58
CA TYR A 177 20.48 31.46 -10.63
C TYR A 177 21.98 31.74 -10.62
N PHE A 178 22.44 32.93 -10.23
CA PHE A 178 23.87 33.23 -10.11
C PHE A 178 24.53 32.50 -8.93
N TYR A 179 23.94 32.58 -7.74
CA TYR A 179 24.48 31.92 -6.55
C TYR A 179 24.47 30.39 -6.67
N GLU A 180 23.40 29.84 -7.22
CA GLU A 180 23.29 28.41 -7.51
C GLU A 180 24.33 27.96 -8.54
N LEU A 181 24.51 28.73 -9.62
CA LEU A 181 25.43 28.37 -10.69
C LEU A 181 26.89 28.33 -10.22
N PHE A 182 27.33 29.28 -9.40
CA PHE A 182 28.72 29.36 -8.93
C PHE A 182 28.98 28.64 -7.59
N LYS A 183 27.97 27.97 -7.01
CA LYS A 183 28.02 27.35 -5.66
C LYS A 183 28.49 28.31 -4.56
N LEU A 184 28.13 29.56 -4.73
CA LEU A 184 28.50 30.63 -3.85
C LEU A 184 27.30 30.95 -2.97
N LYS A 185 27.54 31.14 -1.68
CA LYS A 185 26.47 31.55 -0.78
C LYS A 185 26.42 33.06 -0.66
N PRO A 186 25.25 33.69 -0.63
CA PRO A 186 25.11 35.13 -0.38
C PRO A 186 26.04 35.60 0.75
N GLU A 187 26.03 34.90 1.89
CA GLU A 187 26.85 35.27 3.08
C GLU A 187 28.37 35.29 2.83
N ASN A 188 28.85 34.54 1.83
CA ASN A 188 30.26 34.42 1.46
C ASN A 188 30.64 35.16 0.19
N THR A 189 29.69 35.88 -0.40
CA THR A 189 29.78 36.43 -1.75
C THR A 189 29.42 37.90 -1.74
N GLU A 190 28.29 38.24 -1.11
CA GLU A 190 27.84 39.60 -0.88
C GLU A 190 28.84 40.35 0.01
N GLY A 191 29.15 41.59 -0.37
CA GLY A 191 30.20 42.41 0.22
C GLY A 191 31.63 42.00 -0.16
N LYS A 192 31.86 40.89 -0.89
CA LYS A 192 33.19 40.52 -1.40
C LYS A 192 33.38 41.04 -2.83
N HIS A 193 34.63 41.38 -3.14
CA HIS A 193 34.99 41.84 -4.48
C HIS A 193 34.81 40.70 -5.48
N PHE A 194 34.11 40.93 -6.59
CA PHE A 194 33.75 39.89 -7.56
C PHE A 194 34.94 39.03 -8.04
N LEU A 195 36.07 39.67 -8.34
CA LEU A 195 37.31 39.03 -8.79
C LEU A 195 37.98 38.12 -7.74
N SER A 196 37.60 38.23 -6.47
CA SER A 196 38.14 37.38 -5.40
C SER A 196 37.45 36.01 -5.32
N LEU A 197 36.29 35.88 -5.95
CA LEU A 197 35.41 34.72 -5.85
C LEU A 197 35.72 33.61 -6.86
N ASN A 198 36.63 33.84 -7.82
CA ASN A 198 37.05 32.83 -8.79
C ASN A 198 38.57 32.91 -9.06
N ASN A 199 39.30 31.82 -8.83
CA ASN A 199 40.76 31.81 -8.88
C ASN A 199 41.34 31.44 -10.26
N SER A 200 40.55 30.89 -11.17
CA SER A 200 41.10 30.27 -12.39
C SER A 200 41.45 31.26 -13.51
N ASN A 201 40.71 32.37 -13.68
CA ASN A 201 40.87 33.32 -14.81
C ASN A 201 40.87 34.82 -14.39
N ARG A 202 41.61 35.18 -13.32
CA ARG A 202 41.59 36.55 -12.75
C ARG A 202 42.02 37.68 -13.70
N ASN A 203 42.96 37.42 -14.61
CA ASN A 203 43.58 38.48 -15.40
C ASN A 203 42.67 39.00 -16.52
N GLU A 204 41.89 38.13 -17.19
CA GLU A 204 40.97 38.54 -18.26
C GLU A 204 39.78 39.34 -17.70
N LEU A 205 39.23 38.89 -16.57
CA LEU A 205 38.10 39.55 -15.90
C LEU A 205 38.48 40.92 -15.31
N SER A 206 39.67 41.09 -14.73
CA SER A 206 40.08 42.40 -14.15
C SER A 206 40.17 43.50 -15.20
N SER A 207 40.72 43.20 -16.37
CA SER A 207 40.87 44.17 -17.47
C SER A 207 39.53 44.63 -18.06
N PHE A 208 38.49 43.79 -17.94
CA PHE A 208 37.13 44.06 -18.37
C PHE A 208 36.42 45.05 -17.43
N PHE A 209 36.57 44.90 -16.11
CA PHE A 209 35.93 45.77 -15.13
C PHE A 209 36.62 47.14 -14.97
N ASP A 210 37.94 47.24 -15.15
CA ASP A 210 38.64 48.54 -15.05
C ASP A 210 38.24 49.50 -16.19
N LYS A 211 37.99 48.99 -17.39
CA LYS A 211 37.38 49.76 -18.50
C LYS A 211 35.95 50.19 -18.16
N ALA A 212 35.26 49.40 -17.32
CA ALA A 212 33.86 49.59 -17.01
C ALA A 212 33.54 50.71 -15.99
N LEU A 213 34.54 51.26 -15.30
CA LEU A 213 34.33 52.41 -14.40
C LEU A 213 34.63 53.77 -15.05
N GLN A 214 35.25 53.79 -16.23
CA GLN A 214 35.69 55.03 -16.88
C GLN A 214 34.64 55.62 -17.84
N ASP A 215 33.75 54.79 -18.40
CA ASP A 215 32.66 55.23 -19.27
C ASP A 215 31.36 55.29 -18.48
N GLU A 216 30.71 56.46 -18.43
CA GLU A 216 29.56 56.69 -17.56
C GLU A 216 28.30 55.90 -17.96
N TYR A 217 28.24 55.26 -19.14
CA TYR A 217 27.07 54.51 -19.61
C TYR A 217 27.45 53.36 -20.59
N PHE A 218 27.37 52.08 -20.15
CA PHE A 218 27.21 50.80 -20.94
C PHE A 218 28.45 49.93 -21.37
N PHE A 219 28.36 48.56 -21.33
CA PHE A 219 29.43 47.59 -21.71
C PHE A 219 29.01 46.33 -22.54
N ASP A 220 29.96 45.72 -23.31
CA ASP A 220 29.84 44.53 -24.22
C ASP A 220 30.06 43.13 -23.56
N SER A 221 29.65 42.01 -24.21
CA SER A 221 29.62 40.63 -23.64
C SER A 221 30.89 39.75 -23.86
N ILE A 222 31.23 38.83 -22.93
CA ILE A 222 32.45 37.96 -22.97
C ILE A 222 32.20 36.49 -22.56
N GLU A 223 32.88 35.50 -23.18
CA GLU A 223 32.79 34.05 -22.85
C GLU A 223 33.99 33.54 -22.04
N VAL A 224 33.74 32.76 -20.99
CA VAL A 224 34.75 32.32 -20.03
C VAL A 224 34.49 30.87 -19.59
N GLY A 225 35.48 30.01 -19.76
CA GLY A 225 35.48 28.66 -19.19
C GLY A 225 35.87 28.70 -17.71
N CYS A 226 35.04 28.14 -16.84
CA CYS A 226 35.30 28.14 -15.40
C CYS A 226 35.08 26.77 -14.77
N SER A 227 36.01 26.38 -13.89
CA SER A 227 35.85 25.21 -13.04
C SER A 227 35.11 25.64 -11.78
N ILE A 228 33.87 25.19 -11.62
CA ILE A 228 33.04 25.54 -10.46
C ILE A 228 33.03 24.35 -9.51
N ASP A 229 33.42 24.58 -8.26
CA ASP A 229 33.57 23.51 -7.28
C ASP A 229 32.24 22.76 -7.06
N GLY A 230 32.31 21.43 -7.19
CA GLY A 230 31.18 20.52 -7.10
C GLY A 230 30.17 20.57 -8.27
N LEU A 231 30.31 21.49 -9.24
CA LEU A 231 29.54 21.49 -10.50
C LEU A 231 30.39 21.04 -11.70
N GLY A 232 31.72 20.99 -11.52
CA GLY A 232 32.69 20.60 -12.53
C GLY A 232 33.04 21.76 -13.47
N ASN A 233 33.76 21.46 -14.56
CA ASN A 233 34.02 22.46 -15.60
C ASN A 233 32.73 22.86 -16.32
N ARG A 234 32.48 24.16 -16.37
CA ARG A 234 31.33 24.81 -17.00
C ARG A 234 31.81 25.92 -17.95
N THR A 235 30.97 26.33 -18.89
CA THR A 235 31.30 27.40 -19.86
C THR A 235 30.23 28.48 -19.80
N MET A 236 30.65 29.73 -19.53
CA MET A 236 29.76 30.84 -19.18
C MET A 236 29.95 32.06 -20.08
N LYS A 237 28.91 32.87 -20.29
CA LYS A 237 28.96 34.15 -21.02
C LYS A 237 28.44 35.31 -20.16
N LEU A 238 29.10 36.48 -20.08
CA LEU A 238 28.77 37.60 -19.17
C LEU A 238 28.46 38.95 -19.88
N THR A 239 27.61 39.85 -19.33
CA THR A 239 27.23 41.21 -19.84
C THR A 239 26.85 42.18 -18.69
N ALA A 240 27.12 43.50 -18.70
CA ALA A 240 26.95 44.42 -17.52
C ALA A 240 26.38 45.85 -17.76
N ARG A 241 25.67 46.47 -16.79
CA ARG A 241 25.02 47.83 -16.80
C ARG A 241 24.90 48.52 -15.42
N LEU A 242 24.75 49.86 -15.30
CA LEU A 242 24.61 50.63 -14.03
C LEU A 242 23.15 50.94 -13.60
N LEU A 243 22.87 51.07 -12.29
CA LEU A 243 21.56 51.30 -11.64
C LEU A 243 21.63 52.45 -10.58
N ASP A 244 20.55 53.25 -10.43
CA ASP A 244 20.45 54.39 -9.49
C ASP A 244 19.25 54.24 -8.51
N THR A 245 19.44 54.46 -7.19
CA THR A 245 18.52 54.02 -6.11
C THR A 245 17.90 55.13 -5.24
N GLY A 246 17.83 56.37 -5.70
CA GLY A 246 16.80 57.33 -5.25
C GLY A 246 16.96 58.10 -3.93
N MET A 247 17.70 57.65 -2.89
CA MET A 247 18.22 58.53 -1.82
C MET A 247 19.31 57.85 -0.96
N ASP A 248 20.42 58.58 -0.76
CA ASP A 248 21.74 58.24 -0.16
C ASP A 248 22.71 57.32 -0.97
N ARG A 249 23.40 57.95 -1.95
CA ARG A 249 24.74 57.64 -2.52
C ARG A 249 25.18 56.16 -2.66
N LYS A 250 24.40 55.28 -3.29
CA LYS A 250 24.95 54.00 -3.80
C LYS A 250 24.57 53.76 -5.27
N LYS A 251 25.56 53.91 -6.17
CA LYS A 251 25.46 53.45 -7.57
C LYS A 251 25.71 51.94 -7.61
N LEU A 252 24.84 51.18 -8.27
CA LEU A 252 24.94 49.72 -8.38
C LEU A 252 25.13 49.30 -9.85
N ILE A 253 25.64 48.09 -10.11
CA ILE A 253 25.98 47.56 -11.44
C ILE A 253 25.36 46.17 -11.59
N LEU A 254 24.43 45.98 -12.52
CA LEU A 254 23.81 44.70 -12.85
C LEU A 254 24.58 43.97 -13.96
N VAL A 255 24.85 42.68 -13.78
CA VAL A 255 25.63 41.81 -14.67
C VAL A 255 24.83 40.54 -14.95
N SER A 256 24.54 40.21 -16.21
CA SER A 256 23.91 38.94 -16.61
C SER A 256 24.94 37.92 -17.08
N ILE A 257 24.70 36.65 -16.78
CA ILE A 257 25.53 35.50 -17.05
C ILE A 257 24.67 34.39 -17.67
N GLU A 258 25.20 33.63 -18.61
CA GLU A 258 24.51 32.52 -19.27
C GLU A 258 25.38 31.26 -19.24
N ASP A 259 24.84 30.15 -18.72
CA ASP A 259 25.51 28.82 -18.73
C ASP A 259 25.08 28.02 -19.95
N ILE A 260 26.02 27.81 -20.87
CA ILE A 260 25.76 27.05 -22.10
C ILE A 260 26.08 25.54 -21.96
N THR A 261 26.32 25.06 -20.73
CA THR A 261 26.60 23.64 -20.43
C THR A 261 25.37 22.71 -20.50
N PRO A 262 24.14 23.10 -20.09
CA PRO A 262 22.94 22.27 -20.25
C PRO A 262 22.61 21.96 -21.71
N GLN A 263 22.90 22.88 -22.64
CA GLN A 263 22.79 22.61 -24.07
C GLN A 263 23.72 21.46 -24.50
N LYS A 264 24.92 21.38 -23.90
CA LYS A 264 25.88 20.28 -24.07
C LYS A 264 25.48 18.98 -23.32
N MET A 265 24.71 19.07 -22.22
CA MET A 265 24.27 17.92 -21.41
C MET A 265 22.88 17.39 -21.80
N ALA A 266 21.99 18.19 -22.39
CA ALA A 266 20.71 17.76 -22.94
C ALA A 266 20.92 16.79 -24.11
N GLU A 267 21.96 17.02 -24.91
CA GLU A 267 22.50 16.04 -25.87
C GLU A 267 22.88 14.71 -25.19
N ALA A 268 23.34 14.74 -23.93
CA ALA A 268 23.71 13.55 -23.17
C ALA A 268 22.52 12.87 -22.43
N LYS A 269 21.49 13.62 -22.01
CA LYS A 269 20.27 13.09 -21.34
C LYS A 269 19.27 12.47 -22.31
N LEU A 270 19.17 12.99 -23.54
CA LEU A 270 18.43 12.34 -24.62
C LEU A 270 18.88 10.88 -24.78
N ARG A 271 20.19 10.65 -24.71
CA ARG A 271 20.84 9.33 -24.67
C ARG A 271 20.38 8.41 -23.53
N ALA A 272 20.17 8.95 -22.32
CA ALA A 272 19.78 8.14 -21.14
C ALA A 272 18.27 7.82 -21.08
N SER A 273 17.42 8.67 -21.66
CA SER A 273 15.98 8.38 -21.82
C SER A 273 15.75 7.28 -22.86
N GLU A 274 16.53 7.29 -23.95
CA GLU A 274 16.57 6.19 -24.91
C GLU A 274 16.91 4.86 -24.21
N GLU A 275 17.88 4.83 -23.30
CA GLU A 275 18.24 3.63 -22.51
C GLU A 275 17.08 3.12 -21.62
N LYS A 276 16.28 4.01 -21.01
CA LYS A 276 15.16 3.62 -20.13
C LYS A 276 13.99 3.01 -20.92
N TYR A 277 13.57 3.61 -22.03
CA TYR A 277 12.55 3.02 -22.91
C TYR A 277 13.06 1.77 -23.59
N SER A 278 14.34 1.75 -23.99
CA SER A 278 15.03 0.54 -24.45
C SER A 278 14.92 -0.57 -23.41
N THR A 279 15.13 -0.30 -22.12
CA THR A 279 15.06 -1.34 -21.07
C THR A 279 13.68 -1.96 -20.88
N LEU A 280 12.59 -1.18 -20.99
CA LEU A 280 11.21 -1.68 -20.87
C LEU A 280 10.80 -2.53 -22.07
N VAL A 281 11.18 -2.08 -23.27
CA VAL A 281 11.01 -2.85 -24.51
C VAL A 281 11.89 -4.11 -24.45
N GLU A 282 13.10 -4.00 -23.90
CA GLU A 282 14.04 -5.11 -23.73
C GLU A 282 13.53 -6.20 -22.80
N LYS A 283 12.95 -5.85 -21.65
CA LYS A 283 12.56 -6.80 -20.58
C LYS A 283 11.08 -7.21 -20.59
N GLY A 284 10.33 -6.90 -21.65
CA GLY A 284 8.92 -7.25 -21.77
C GLY A 284 8.64 -8.75 -21.85
N ASN A 285 7.41 -9.17 -21.52
CA ASN A 285 6.99 -10.58 -21.63
C ASN A 285 6.74 -11.04 -23.06
N ASP A 286 6.45 -10.10 -23.97
CA ASP A 286 6.26 -10.36 -25.40
C ASP A 286 7.55 -10.03 -26.16
N GLY A 287 7.86 -10.79 -27.21
CA GLY A 287 8.94 -10.47 -28.14
C GLY A 287 8.54 -9.26 -29.00
N ILE A 288 9.33 -8.20 -29.04
CA ILE A 288 9.01 -6.99 -29.80
C ILE A 288 10.02 -6.84 -30.93
N LEU A 289 9.49 -6.66 -32.14
CA LEU A 289 10.25 -6.45 -33.37
C LEU A 289 9.79 -5.16 -34.04
N ILE A 290 10.72 -4.48 -34.71
CA ILE A 290 10.37 -3.39 -35.64
C ILE A 290 10.94 -3.73 -37.00
N VAL A 291 10.08 -3.71 -38.01
CA VAL A 291 10.45 -4.05 -39.38
C VAL A 291 10.14 -2.92 -40.35
N ASN A 292 10.99 -2.80 -41.36
CA ASN A 292 10.83 -1.83 -42.44
C ASN A 292 9.77 -2.29 -43.47
N ARG A 293 9.54 -1.47 -44.51
CA ARG A 293 8.57 -1.79 -45.59
C ARG A 293 8.84 -3.09 -46.36
N LYS A 294 10.08 -3.58 -46.35
CA LYS A 294 10.50 -4.83 -47.01
C LYS A 294 10.48 -6.04 -46.07
N GLY A 295 10.25 -5.81 -44.77
CA GLY A 295 10.24 -6.84 -43.73
C GLY A 295 11.59 -7.06 -43.06
N ASP A 296 12.61 -6.26 -43.37
CA ASP A 296 13.92 -6.39 -42.71
C ASP A 296 13.82 -5.85 -41.28
N LEU A 297 14.44 -6.55 -40.33
CA LEU A 297 14.43 -6.20 -38.91
C LEU A 297 15.36 -5.02 -38.65
N GLY A 298 14.76 -3.92 -38.20
CA GLY A 298 15.46 -2.76 -37.67
C GLY A 298 15.72 -2.87 -36.17
N PHE A 299 14.87 -3.60 -35.43
CA PHE A 299 14.99 -3.78 -33.98
C PHE A 299 14.35 -5.10 -33.54
N ALA A 300 14.92 -5.74 -32.51
CA ALA A 300 14.39 -6.93 -31.85
C ALA A 300 14.81 -6.93 -30.36
N ASN A 301 13.87 -7.11 -29.44
CA ASN A 301 14.19 -7.12 -28.01
C ASN A 301 14.79 -8.46 -27.51
N SER A 302 15.39 -8.47 -26.31
CA SER A 302 16.00 -9.66 -25.71
C SER A 302 15.01 -10.80 -25.49
N LYS A 303 13.73 -10.49 -25.22
CA LYS A 303 12.70 -11.52 -25.11
C LYS A 303 12.50 -12.27 -26.43
N PHE A 304 12.47 -11.58 -27.57
CA PHE A 304 12.41 -12.22 -28.88
C PHE A 304 13.68 -13.02 -29.19
N SER A 305 14.85 -12.47 -28.84
CA SER A 305 16.14 -13.18 -28.95
C SER A 305 16.14 -14.50 -28.16
N GLN A 306 15.61 -14.49 -26.93
CA GLN A 306 15.43 -15.70 -26.10
C GLN A 306 14.41 -16.68 -26.72
N MET A 307 13.29 -16.17 -27.25
CA MET A 307 12.25 -17.00 -27.87
C MET A 307 12.79 -17.75 -29.11
N ILE A 308 13.64 -17.10 -29.91
CA ILE A 308 14.23 -17.67 -31.13
C ILE A 308 15.53 -18.43 -30.86
N GLY A 309 16.27 -18.08 -29.80
CA GLY A 309 17.57 -18.69 -29.45
C GLY A 309 18.76 -18.11 -30.25
N ILE A 310 18.62 -16.89 -30.79
CA ILE A 310 19.69 -16.18 -31.50
C ILE A 310 20.14 -15.00 -30.67
N GLU A 311 21.45 -14.83 -30.55
CA GLU A 311 22.02 -13.61 -29.98
C GLU A 311 21.61 -12.37 -30.79
N GLU A 312 21.13 -11.35 -30.10
CA GLU A 312 20.59 -10.09 -30.65
C GLU A 312 21.42 -9.50 -31.80
N ASN A 313 22.75 -9.50 -31.67
CA ASN A 313 23.70 -8.99 -32.67
C ASN A 313 23.64 -9.70 -34.03
N LYS A 314 23.03 -10.88 -34.10
CA LYS A 314 22.85 -11.69 -35.33
C LYS A 314 21.43 -11.63 -35.89
N LEU A 315 20.53 -10.86 -35.27
CA LEU A 315 19.15 -10.64 -35.74
C LEU A 315 19.02 -9.40 -36.64
N SER A 316 19.85 -8.38 -36.43
CA SER A 316 19.81 -7.15 -37.22
C SER A 316 20.08 -7.40 -38.71
N GLY A 317 19.24 -6.84 -39.59
CA GLY A 317 19.35 -7.00 -41.04
C GLY A 317 18.86 -8.35 -41.59
N LYS A 318 18.52 -9.31 -40.72
CA LYS A 318 17.73 -10.48 -41.16
C LYS A 318 16.32 -10.05 -41.47
N ASN A 319 15.68 -10.78 -42.36
CA ASN A 319 14.29 -10.50 -42.67
C ASN A 319 13.41 -11.20 -41.63
N LEU A 320 12.32 -10.58 -41.20
CA LEU A 320 11.33 -11.23 -40.32
C LEU A 320 10.88 -12.57 -40.90
N LEU A 321 10.83 -12.65 -42.23
CA LEU A 321 10.47 -13.86 -42.95
C LEU A 321 11.49 -14.99 -42.71
N ASP A 322 12.74 -14.73 -42.37
CA ASP A 322 13.74 -15.78 -42.09
C ASP A 322 13.44 -16.57 -40.81
N PHE A 323 12.65 -16.00 -39.89
CA PHE A 323 12.27 -16.61 -38.60
C PHE A 323 10.94 -17.31 -38.62
N VAL A 324 10.28 -17.32 -39.78
CA VAL A 324 8.98 -17.96 -39.96
C VAL A 324 9.08 -18.88 -41.17
N PRO A 325 8.43 -20.06 -41.14
CA PRO A 325 8.43 -20.97 -42.27
C PRO A 325 7.96 -20.29 -43.57
N LEU A 326 8.50 -20.75 -44.72
CA LEU A 326 8.25 -20.20 -46.07
C LEU A 326 6.76 -19.98 -46.40
N GLU A 327 5.86 -20.78 -45.83
CA GLU A 327 4.41 -20.67 -46.01
C GLU A 327 3.80 -19.37 -45.44
N TYR A 328 4.35 -18.83 -44.35
CA TYR A 328 3.87 -17.59 -43.73
C TYR A 328 4.41 -16.32 -44.42
N HIS A 329 5.40 -16.46 -45.30
CA HIS A 329 6.11 -15.32 -45.91
C HIS A 329 5.17 -14.38 -46.64
N ARG A 330 4.30 -14.96 -47.47
CA ARG A 330 3.36 -14.20 -48.32
C ARG A 330 2.31 -13.47 -47.48
N MET A 331 1.80 -14.11 -46.43
CA MET A 331 0.78 -13.54 -45.54
C MET A 331 1.33 -12.33 -44.78
N ILE A 332 2.46 -12.50 -44.10
CA ILE A 332 3.11 -11.44 -43.33
C ILE A 332 3.46 -10.27 -44.24
N GLY A 333 3.99 -10.53 -45.43
CA GLY A 333 4.28 -9.49 -46.42
C GLY A 333 3.06 -8.66 -46.83
N ILE A 334 1.88 -9.26 -46.98
CA ILE A 334 0.63 -8.54 -47.30
C ILE A 334 0.17 -7.71 -46.09
N ARG A 335 0.26 -8.26 -44.87
CA ARG A 335 -0.18 -7.59 -43.64
C ARG A 335 0.67 -6.36 -43.32
N LEU A 336 1.99 -6.49 -43.45
CA LEU A 336 2.92 -5.36 -43.30
C LEU A 336 2.56 -4.22 -44.25
N LYS A 337 2.36 -4.52 -45.54
CA LYS A 337 1.97 -3.50 -46.54
C LYS A 337 0.64 -2.83 -46.22
N LYS A 338 -0.33 -3.59 -45.70
CA LYS A 338 -1.65 -3.07 -45.34
C LYS A 338 -1.59 -2.11 -44.14
N VAL A 339 -0.89 -2.49 -43.06
CA VAL A 339 -0.72 -1.61 -41.88
C VAL A 339 -0.05 -0.29 -42.27
N LEU A 340 0.98 -0.36 -43.11
CA LEU A 340 1.69 0.82 -43.59
C LEU A 340 0.83 1.73 -44.46
N ARG A 341 -0.04 1.15 -45.30
CA ARG A 341 -0.96 1.92 -46.15
C ARG A 341 -2.09 2.56 -45.34
N ASP A 342 -2.68 1.80 -44.43
CA ASP A 342 -3.86 2.22 -43.67
C ASP A 342 -3.46 3.06 -42.42
N MET A 343 -2.14 3.16 -42.12
CA MET A 343 -1.51 3.90 -41.02
C MET A 343 -2.16 3.66 -39.65
N ARG A 344 -2.65 2.44 -39.43
CA ARG A 344 -3.34 2.04 -38.21
C ARG A 344 -2.99 0.59 -37.88
N SER A 345 -2.99 0.28 -36.59
CA SER A 345 -2.78 -1.08 -36.10
C SER A 345 -3.86 -2.03 -36.61
N THR A 346 -3.48 -3.27 -36.92
CA THR A 346 -4.44 -4.31 -37.26
C THR A 346 -5.26 -4.67 -36.02
N LYS A 347 -6.59 -4.62 -36.12
CA LYS A 347 -7.49 -5.03 -35.02
C LYS A 347 -7.47 -6.53 -34.72
N ARG A 348 -6.84 -7.34 -35.57
CA ARG A 348 -6.83 -8.79 -35.47
C ARG A 348 -5.39 -9.26 -35.41
N ASN A 349 -5.07 -10.03 -34.38
CA ASN A 349 -3.79 -10.70 -34.26
C ASN A 349 -3.76 -11.91 -35.20
N ASP A 350 -2.61 -12.16 -35.81
CA ASP A 350 -2.39 -13.30 -36.69
C ASP A 350 -1.54 -14.35 -35.94
N GLU A 351 -1.90 -15.63 -36.00
CA GLU A 351 -1.10 -16.69 -35.38
C GLU A 351 -0.09 -17.23 -36.39
N VAL A 352 1.19 -17.32 -35.99
CA VAL A 352 2.31 -17.68 -36.85
C VAL A 352 3.26 -18.61 -36.11
N GLU A 353 3.85 -19.57 -36.81
CA GLU A 353 4.95 -20.35 -36.26
C GLU A 353 6.29 -19.65 -36.46
N PHE A 354 7.07 -19.56 -35.39
CA PHE A 354 8.42 -19.04 -35.41
C PHE A 354 9.43 -20.19 -35.26
N SER A 355 10.48 -20.16 -36.07
CA SER A 355 11.57 -21.15 -36.06
C SER A 355 12.66 -20.75 -35.08
N LYS A 356 13.04 -21.69 -34.21
CA LYS A 356 14.16 -21.56 -33.27
C LYS A 356 15.47 -22.02 -33.91
N THR A 357 16.60 -21.45 -33.49
CA THR A 357 17.93 -21.85 -34.00
C THR A 357 18.45 -23.17 -33.48
N GLU A 358 18.06 -23.58 -32.27
CA GLU A 358 18.45 -24.89 -31.70
C GLU A 358 17.68 -26.06 -32.34
N GLY A 359 16.81 -25.78 -33.31
CA GLY A 359 15.91 -26.73 -33.94
C GLY A 359 14.55 -26.77 -33.25
N GLY A 360 13.48 -26.71 -34.05
CA GLY A 360 12.09 -26.69 -33.58
C GLY A 360 11.38 -25.36 -33.88
N THR A 361 10.06 -25.36 -33.80
CA THR A 361 9.22 -24.16 -33.93
C THR A 361 8.44 -23.92 -32.65
N PHE A 362 7.95 -22.70 -32.46
CA PHE A 362 6.97 -22.37 -31.44
C PHE A 362 5.85 -21.54 -32.04
N SER A 363 4.64 -21.67 -31.49
CA SER A 363 3.49 -20.92 -31.99
C SER A 363 3.40 -19.58 -31.28
N ALA A 364 3.31 -18.51 -32.05
CA ALA A 364 3.16 -17.16 -31.53
C ALA A 364 1.96 -16.44 -32.13
N GLU A 365 1.31 -15.63 -31.31
CA GLU A 365 0.33 -14.65 -31.76
C GLU A 365 1.06 -13.34 -32.04
N ILE A 366 0.94 -12.84 -33.27
CA ILE A 366 1.56 -11.58 -33.69
C ILE A 366 0.51 -10.48 -33.85
N SER A 367 0.83 -9.31 -33.29
CA SER A 367 0.05 -8.09 -33.50
C SER A 367 0.91 -7.05 -34.19
N LEU A 368 0.37 -6.46 -35.27
CA LEU A 368 1.07 -5.49 -36.09
C LEU A 368 0.51 -4.09 -35.85
N SER A 369 1.36 -3.19 -35.37
CA SER A 369 1.02 -1.80 -35.12
C SER A 369 1.83 -0.86 -35.99
N TYR A 370 1.15 0.16 -36.51
CA TYR A 370 1.84 1.22 -37.24
C TYR A 370 2.63 2.09 -36.26
N ILE A 371 3.92 2.25 -36.52
CA ILE A 371 4.76 3.19 -35.77
C ILE A 371 5.65 3.96 -36.74
N VAL A 372 6.14 5.11 -36.29
CA VAL A 372 7.21 5.83 -37.00
C VAL A 372 8.50 5.52 -36.26
N HIS A 373 9.35 4.71 -36.89
CA HIS A 373 10.68 4.37 -36.37
C HIS A 373 11.72 4.98 -37.31
N GLU A 374 12.68 5.75 -36.78
CA GLU A 374 13.71 6.47 -37.56
C GLU A 374 13.13 7.32 -38.70
N HIS A 375 12.04 8.04 -38.41
CA HIS A 375 11.31 8.89 -39.37
C HIS A 375 10.77 8.15 -40.60
N GLN A 376 10.79 6.81 -40.61
CA GLN A 376 10.18 5.99 -41.65
C GLN A 376 8.91 5.30 -41.14
N PRO A 377 7.86 5.22 -41.99
CA PRO A 377 6.70 4.37 -41.74
C PRO A 377 7.15 2.92 -41.57
N SER A 378 7.07 2.41 -40.34
CA SER A 378 7.54 1.09 -39.94
C SER A 378 6.42 0.33 -39.23
N VAL A 379 6.62 -0.97 -39.05
CA VAL A 379 5.63 -1.80 -38.35
C VAL A 379 6.27 -2.42 -37.13
N MET A 380 5.66 -2.17 -35.97
CA MET A 380 5.98 -2.87 -34.74
C MET A 380 5.21 -4.19 -34.74
N VAL A 381 5.93 -5.29 -34.57
CA VAL A 381 5.35 -6.62 -34.44
C VAL A 381 5.60 -7.09 -33.01
N ALA A 382 4.53 -7.17 -32.22
CA ALA A 382 4.60 -7.82 -30.91
C ALA A 382 4.24 -9.29 -31.08
N VAL A 383 5.11 -10.16 -30.60
CA VAL A 383 5.12 -11.62 -30.74
C VAL A 383 4.92 -12.21 -29.34
N ARG A 384 3.70 -12.67 -29.07
CA ARG A 384 3.38 -13.37 -27.84
C ARG A 384 3.50 -14.87 -28.06
N ASP A 385 4.30 -15.55 -27.26
CA ASP A 385 4.35 -17.02 -27.29
C ASP A 385 3.01 -17.57 -26.79
N ILE A 386 2.29 -18.23 -27.69
CA ILE A 386 1.01 -18.89 -27.40
C ILE A 386 1.18 -20.40 -27.35
N SER A 387 2.40 -20.93 -27.24
CA SER A 387 2.64 -22.37 -27.22
C SER A 387 1.94 -23.05 -26.04
N GLU A 388 1.71 -22.37 -24.92
CA GLU A 388 0.83 -22.88 -23.85
C GLU A 388 -0.63 -22.95 -24.29
N ARG A 389 -1.14 -21.89 -24.91
CA ARG A 389 -2.51 -21.85 -25.43
C ARG A 389 -2.72 -22.86 -26.57
N LYS A 390 -1.78 -23.00 -27.51
CA LYS A 390 -1.81 -24.00 -28.57
C LYS A 390 -1.57 -25.41 -28.05
N ARG A 391 -0.81 -25.61 -26.97
CA ARG A 391 -0.79 -26.91 -26.27
C ARG A 391 -2.15 -27.21 -25.68
N ALA A 392 -2.84 -26.25 -25.09
CA ALA A 392 -4.21 -26.42 -24.60
C ALA A 392 -5.24 -26.64 -25.73
N GLU A 393 -5.11 -25.94 -26.88
CA GLU A 393 -5.96 -26.15 -28.05
C GLU A 393 -5.61 -27.45 -28.80
N ALA A 394 -4.34 -27.87 -28.82
CA ALA A 394 -3.92 -29.16 -29.32
C ALA A 394 -4.30 -30.28 -28.36
N GLU A 395 -4.34 -30.05 -27.04
CA GLU A 395 -4.96 -30.94 -26.07
C GLU A 395 -6.46 -30.99 -26.30
N LEU A 396 -7.11 -29.88 -26.64
CA LEU A 396 -8.52 -29.85 -27.02
C LEU A 396 -8.78 -30.59 -28.33
N LYS A 397 -7.92 -30.42 -29.35
CA LYS A 397 -8.01 -31.12 -30.63
C LYS A 397 -7.60 -32.59 -30.53
N ALA A 398 -6.57 -32.91 -29.74
CA ALA A 398 -6.21 -34.27 -29.40
C ALA A 398 -7.29 -34.90 -28.52
N SER A 399 -8.00 -34.12 -27.72
CA SER A 399 -9.20 -34.51 -26.98
C SER A 399 -10.37 -34.71 -27.94
N GLU A 400 -10.57 -33.89 -28.98
CA GLU A 400 -11.56 -34.09 -30.04
C GLU A 400 -11.25 -35.30 -30.93
N GLU A 401 -9.99 -35.52 -31.34
CA GLU A 401 -9.52 -36.70 -32.06
C GLU A 401 -9.56 -37.95 -31.17
N LYS A 402 -9.23 -37.81 -29.88
CA LYS A 402 -9.40 -38.85 -28.86
C LYS A 402 -10.88 -39.16 -28.67
N TYR A 403 -11.76 -38.18 -28.54
CA TYR A 403 -13.20 -38.39 -28.42
C TYR A 403 -13.80 -38.95 -29.70
N SER A 404 -13.38 -38.48 -30.88
CA SER A 404 -13.79 -39.03 -32.18
C SER A 404 -13.30 -40.47 -32.34
N THR A 405 -12.08 -40.80 -31.93
CA THR A 405 -11.54 -42.17 -31.97
C THR A 405 -12.21 -43.06 -30.91
N LEU A 406 -12.48 -42.53 -29.71
CA LEU A 406 -13.19 -43.22 -28.64
C LEU A 406 -14.65 -43.50 -29.01
N VAL A 407 -15.30 -42.57 -29.72
CA VAL A 407 -16.65 -42.76 -30.25
C VAL A 407 -16.61 -43.72 -31.43
N GLU A 408 -15.67 -43.57 -32.37
CA GLU A 408 -15.59 -44.42 -33.57
C GLU A 408 -15.23 -45.88 -33.23
N LYS A 409 -14.23 -46.09 -32.37
CA LYS A 409 -13.74 -47.42 -31.93
C LYS A 409 -14.28 -47.85 -30.57
N GLY A 410 -15.36 -47.24 -30.11
CA GLY A 410 -15.98 -47.58 -28.82
C GLY A 410 -16.45 -49.04 -28.78
N ASN A 411 -16.44 -49.65 -27.59
CA ASN A 411 -16.92 -51.04 -27.42
C ASN A 411 -18.44 -51.16 -27.58
N ASP A 412 -19.16 -50.04 -27.52
CA ASP A 412 -20.60 -49.95 -27.75
C ASP A 412 -20.87 -49.34 -29.12
N GLY A 413 -21.96 -49.78 -29.75
CA GLY A 413 -22.48 -49.12 -30.94
C GLY A 413 -23.03 -47.73 -30.59
N ILE A 414 -22.59 -46.70 -31.29
CA ILE A 414 -23.07 -45.32 -31.10
C ILE A 414 -23.66 -44.84 -32.42
N ILE A 415 -24.89 -44.35 -32.36
CA ILE A 415 -25.57 -43.76 -33.50
C ILE A 415 -26.19 -42.41 -33.15
N ILE A 416 -26.32 -41.54 -34.14
CA ILE A 416 -27.07 -40.28 -34.03
C ILE A 416 -28.20 -40.32 -35.04
N LEU A 417 -29.42 -40.07 -34.55
CA LEU A 417 -30.64 -40.09 -35.32
C LEU A 417 -31.29 -38.71 -35.36
N HIS A 418 -31.68 -38.26 -36.55
CA HIS A 418 -32.56 -37.12 -36.73
C HIS A 418 -33.84 -37.59 -37.43
N ASP A 419 -34.98 -37.43 -36.76
CA ASP A 419 -36.29 -37.97 -37.18
C ASP A 419 -36.22 -39.40 -37.72
N LEU A 420 -35.65 -40.31 -36.91
CA LEU A 420 -35.45 -41.74 -37.19
C LEU A 420 -34.46 -42.08 -38.33
N SER A 421 -33.91 -41.09 -39.02
CA SER A 421 -32.88 -41.31 -40.05
C SER A 421 -31.49 -41.26 -39.44
N PHE A 422 -30.58 -42.12 -39.89
CA PHE A 422 -29.20 -42.13 -39.40
C PHE A 422 -28.44 -40.91 -39.93
N LYS A 423 -27.79 -40.18 -39.02
CA LYS A 423 -26.85 -39.10 -39.34
C LYS A 423 -25.41 -39.51 -39.04
N PHE A 424 -25.23 -40.36 -38.04
CA PHE A 424 -23.93 -40.91 -37.68
C PHE A 424 -24.10 -42.34 -37.15
N ALA A 425 -23.12 -43.19 -37.43
CA ALA A 425 -22.97 -44.51 -36.84
C ALA A 425 -21.47 -44.84 -36.74
N ASN A 426 -21.03 -45.28 -35.57
CA ASN A 426 -19.64 -45.69 -35.34
C ASN A 426 -19.34 -47.09 -35.91
N SER A 427 -18.06 -47.48 -35.92
CA SER A 427 -17.65 -48.77 -36.50
C SER A 427 -18.26 -49.95 -35.75
N LYS A 428 -18.39 -49.84 -34.41
CA LYS A 428 -18.92 -50.92 -33.59
C LYS A 428 -20.39 -51.22 -33.86
N PHE A 429 -21.22 -50.20 -34.07
CA PHE A 429 -22.63 -50.43 -34.44
C PHE A 429 -22.74 -51.10 -35.82
N SER A 430 -21.83 -50.75 -36.74
CA SER A 430 -21.73 -51.38 -38.06
C SER A 430 -21.32 -52.86 -37.94
N GLU A 431 -20.39 -53.19 -37.03
CA GLU A 431 -20.00 -54.58 -36.72
C GLU A 431 -21.16 -55.39 -36.10
N LEU A 432 -21.83 -54.84 -35.07
CA LEU A 432 -22.92 -55.52 -34.37
C LEU A 432 -24.11 -55.82 -35.29
N THR A 433 -24.40 -54.92 -36.23
CA THR A 433 -25.56 -55.06 -37.12
C THR A 433 -25.21 -55.66 -38.49
N GLY A 434 -23.93 -55.68 -38.88
CA GLY A 434 -23.45 -56.17 -40.17
C GLY A 434 -23.72 -55.25 -41.36
N TYR A 435 -24.26 -54.04 -41.14
CA TYR A 435 -24.49 -53.04 -42.18
C TYR A 435 -23.31 -52.06 -42.28
N SER A 436 -22.95 -51.67 -43.50
CA SER A 436 -21.94 -50.62 -43.68
C SER A 436 -22.53 -49.23 -43.39
N ARG A 437 -21.68 -48.28 -43.00
CA ARG A 437 -22.10 -46.90 -42.69
C ARG A 437 -22.85 -46.22 -43.84
N MET A 438 -22.42 -46.40 -45.09
CA MET A 438 -23.15 -45.82 -46.24
C MET A 438 -24.53 -46.46 -46.42
N GLU A 439 -24.66 -47.78 -46.22
CA GLU A 439 -25.96 -48.46 -46.25
C GLU A 439 -26.88 -48.02 -45.10
N LEU A 440 -26.32 -47.68 -43.93
CA LEU A 440 -27.08 -47.19 -42.78
C LEU A 440 -27.63 -45.78 -43.01
N LEU A 441 -26.89 -44.90 -43.70
CA LEU A 441 -27.36 -43.53 -44.00
C LEU A 441 -28.59 -43.51 -44.92
N ASP A 442 -28.75 -44.54 -45.75
CA ASP A 442 -29.92 -44.71 -46.64
C ASP A 442 -31.07 -45.51 -45.99
N LYS A 443 -30.94 -45.91 -44.72
CA LYS A 443 -31.94 -46.68 -43.97
C LYS A 443 -32.63 -45.86 -42.88
N THR A 444 -33.77 -46.35 -42.41
CA THR A 444 -34.46 -45.80 -41.24
C THR A 444 -34.18 -46.67 -40.02
N PHE A 445 -34.01 -46.07 -38.85
CA PHE A 445 -33.72 -46.79 -37.60
C PHE A 445 -34.69 -47.94 -37.30
N THR A 446 -35.98 -47.74 -37.64
CA THR A 446 -37.01 -48.76 -37.44
C THR A 446 -36.78 -50.04 -38.26
N ASP A 447 -35.99 -49.99 -39.32
CA ASP A 447 -35.70 -51.17 -40.15
C ASP A 447 -34.81 -52.18 -39.41
N LEU A 448 -34.01 -51.72 -38.45
CA LEU A 448 -33.07 -52.53 -37.66
C LEU A 448 -33.66 -53.02 -36.33
N VAL A 449 -34.96 -52.85 -36.12
CA VAL A 449 -35.65 -53.21 -34.86
C VAL A 449 -36.88 -54.06 -35.18
N PRO A 450 -37.17 -55.13 -34.40
CA PRO A 450 -38.33 -55.98 -34.64
C PRO A 450 -39.65 -55.20 -34.54
N VAL A 451 -40.67 -55.65 -35.28
CA VAL A 451 -41.94 -54.92 -35.46
C VAL A 451 -42.60 -54.53 -34.14
N ASP A 452 -42.52 -55.41 -33.14
CA ASP A 452 -43.10 -55.21 -31.80
C ASP A 452 -42.48 -54.01 -31.08
N TYR A 453 -41.18 -53.77 -31.29
CA TYR A 453 -40.45 -52.69 -30.65
C TYR A 453 -40.45 -51.37 -31.44
N ARG A 454 -40.71 -51.39 -32.76
CA ARG A 454 -40.69 -50.19 -33.64
C ARG A 454 -41.57 -49.06 -33.12
N ARG A 455 -42.81 -49.38 -32.73
CA ARG A 455 -43.78 -48.37 -32.26
C ARG A 455 -43.38 -47.78 -30.90
N MET A 456 -42.82 -48.60 -30.02
CA MET A 456 -42.35 -48.15 -28.70
C MET A 456 -41.15 -47.23 -28.86
N ILE A 457 -40.11 -47.67 -29.57
CA ILE A 457 -38.87 -46.91 -29.69
C ILE A 457 -39.05 -45.64 -30.53
N GLY A 458 -39.85 -45.69 -31.59
CA GLY A 458 -40.18 -44.50 -32.38
C GLY A 458 -40.90 -43.42 -31.57
N LYS A 459 -41.81 -43.80 -30.66
CA LYS A 459 -42.44 -42.84 -29.71
C LYS A 459 -41.44 -42.26 -28.74
N ARG A 460 -40.50 -43.07 -28.23
CA ARG A 460 -39.48 -42.60 -27.27
C ARG A 460 -38.51 -41.62 -27.93
N ILE A 461 -38.00 -41.92 -29.12
CA ILE A 461 -37.12 -41.02 -29.87
C ILE A 461 -37.84 -39.68 -30.16
N LYS A 462 -39.10 -39.72 -30.64
CA LYS A 462 -39.89 -38.49 -30.85
C LYS A 462 -40.14 -37.71 -29.57
N LYS A 463 -40.34 -38.40 -28.44
CA LYS A 463 -40.49 -37.77 -27.12
C LYS A 463 -39.20 -37.09 -26.66
N VAL A 464 -38.04 -37.75 -26.81
CA VAL A 464 -36.71 -37.16 -26.49
C VAL A 464 -36.49 -35.87 -27.30
N LEU A 465 -36.80 -35.89 -28.59
CA LEU A 465 -36.66 -34.71 -29.47
C LEU A 465 -37.62 -33.58 -29.08
N LYS A 466 -38.88 -33.91 -28.75
CA LYS A 466 -39.89 -32.92 -28.36
C LYS A 466 -39.61 -32.29 -27.00
N ASP A 467 -39.30 -33.13 -26.01
CA ASP A 467 -39.12 -32.73 -24.62
C ASP A 467 -37.69 -32.17 -24.37
N LYS A 468 -36.79 -32.30 -25.35
CA LYS A 468 -35.38 -31.88 -25.29
C LYS A 468 -34.64 -32.41 -24.06
N HIS A 469 -34.99 -33.62 -23.65
CA HIS A 469 -34.46 -34.23 -22.43
C HIS A 469 -34.06 -35.68 -22.68
N SER A 470 -32.86 -36.05 -22.19
CA SER A 470 -32.31 -37.39 -22.29
C SER A 470 -33.08 -38.37 -21.40
N ILE A 471 -33.42 -39.54 -21.94
CA ILE A 471 -34.04 -40.61 -21.16
C ILE A 471 -32.90 -41.44 -20.56
N ARG A 472 -32.62 -41.20 -19.28
CA ARG A 472 -31.54 -41.84 -18.51
C ARG A 472 -31.85 -43.26 -18.03
N ARG A 473 -32.81 -43.95 -18.64
CA ARG A 473 -33.02 -45.39 -18.39
C ARG A 473 -32.36 -46.16 -19.51
N ASN A 474 -31.49 -47.08 -19.11
CA ASN A 474 -30.98 -48.11 -19.98
C ASN A 474 -32.13 -49.08 -20.27
N ASP A 475 -32.71 -48.96 -21.45
CA ASP A 475 -33.78 -49.83 -21.90
C ASP A 475 -33.17 -51.02 -22.63
N GLU A 476 -33.62 -52.23 -22.31
CA GLU A 476 -33.24 -53.40 -23.10
C GLU A 476 -34.09 -53.42 -24.38
N LEU A 477 -33.42 -53.45 -25.53
CA LEU A 477 -34.01 -53.48 -26.85
C LEU A 477 -33.32 -54.55 -27.70
N GLU A 478 -34.12 -55.27 -28.48
CA GLU A 478 -33.63 -56.24 -29.44
C GLU A 478 -33.39 -55.61 -30.80
N PHE A 479 -32.26 -55.94 -31.42
CA PHE A 479 -31.86 -55.43 -32.74
C PHE A 479 -31.81 -56.57 -33.75
N LEU A 480 -32.20 -56.27 -35.00
CA LEU A 480 -32.04 -57.16 -36.16
C LEU A 480 -30.76 -56.82 -36.92
N THR A 481 -29.96 -57.85 -37.20
CA THR A 481 -28.77 -57.74 -38.04
C THR A 481 -29.12 -57.87 -39.54
N LYS A 482 -28.17 -57.59 -40.42
CA LYS A 482 -28.29 -57.78 -41.88
C LYS A 482 -28.55 -59.25 -42.28
N ALA A 483 -28.21 -60.19 -41.41
CA ALA A 483 -28.45 -61.62 -41.60
C ALA A 483 -29.76 -62.12 -40.94
N ASP A 484 -30.63 -61.19 -40.50
CA ASP A 484 -31.90 -61.45 -39.79
C ASP A 484 -31.76 -62.13 -38.41
N GLU A 485 -30.59 -62.03 -37.76
CA GLU A 485 -30.37 -62.51 -36.39
C GLU A 485 -30.76 -61.44 -35.35
N ILE A 486 -31.18 -61.87 -34.15
CA ILE A 486 -31.59 -60.98 -33.05
C ILE A 486 -30.57 -61.05 -31.91
N PHE A 487 -30.14 -59.88 -31.43
CA PHE A 487 -29.35 -59.79 -30.20
C PHE A 487 -29.96 -58.80 -29.20
N PRO A 488 -29.92 -59.12 -27.89
CA PRO A 488 -30.37 -58.20 -26.86
C PRO A 488 -29.31 -57.14 -26.61
N ALA A 489 -29.69 -55.88 -26.71
CA ALA A 489 -28.83 -54.76 -26.41
C ALA A 489 -29.43 -53.84 -25.36
N GLU A 490 -28.57 -53.32 -24.51
CA GLU A 490 -28.89 -52.23 -23.61
C GLU A 490 -28.73 -50.91 -24.37
N ILE A 491 -29.79 -50.10 -24.42
CA ILE A 491 -29.78 -48.82 -25.13
C ILE A 491 -29.99 -47.64 -24.18
N SER A 492 -29.30 -46.53 -24.47
CA SER A 492 -29.55 -45.25 -23.82
C SER A 492 -29.83 -44.18 -24.87
N LEU A 493 -30.81 -43.30 -24.60
CA LEU A 493 -31.22 -42.24 -25.53
C LEU A 493 -30.92 -40.88 -24.92
N ALA A 494 -30.01 -40.14 -25.53
CA ALA A 494 -29.67 -38.79 -25.13
C ALA A 494 -30.14 -37.76 -26.15
N TYR A 495 -30.80 -36.70 -25.67
CA TYR A 495 -31.03 -35.52 -26.49
C TYR A 495 -29.71 -34.80 -26.68
N ILE A 496 -29.34 -34.55 -27.94
CA ILE A 496 -28.16 -33.76 -28.29
C ILE A 496 -28.51 -32.77 -29.40
N LEU A 497 -27.70 -31.72 -29.50
CA LEU A 497 -27.65 -30.87 -30.69
C LEU A 497 -26.47 -31.36 -31.54
N HIS A 498 -26.77 -31.98 -32.68
CA HIS A 498 -25.75 -32.42 -33.64
C HIS A 498 -25.81 -31.50 -34.85
N GLU A 499 -24.73 -30.76 -35.13
CA GLU A 499 -24.68 -29.73 -36.17
C GLU A 499 -25.87 -28.73 -36.05
N GLU A 500 -26.13 -28.27 -34.83
CA GLU A 500 -27.26 -27.39 -34.47
C GLU A 500 -28.67 -27.99 -34.69
N MET A 501 -28.78 -29.23 -35.18
CA MET A 501 -30.05 -29.93 -35.33
C MET A 501 -30.41 -30.74 -34.07
N PRO A 502 -31.64 -30.60 -33.54
CA PRO A 502 -32.16 -31.46 -32.49
C PRO A 502 -32.11 -32.93 -32.93
N SER A 503 -31.28 -33.73 -32.25
CA SER A 503 -31.00 -35.12 -32.62
C SER A 503 -30.99 -36.01 -31.38
N VAL A 504 -31.13 -37.32 -31.59
CA VAL A 504 -31.01 -38.31 -30.51
C VAL A 504 -29.75 -39.12 -30.73
N MET A 505 -28.83 -39.06 -29.76
CA MET A 505 -27.72 -40.00 -29.69
C MET A 505 -28.20 -41.25 -28.98
N MET A 506 -28.01 -42.41 -29.60
CA MET A 506 -28.27 -43.70 -28.97
C MET A 506 -26.98 -44.48 -28.84
N THR A 507 -26.70 -44.96 -27.62
CA THR A 507 -25.67 -45.97 -27.36
C THR A 507 -26.31 -47.34 -27.31
N VAL A 508 -25.66 -48.36 -27.85
CA VAL A 508 -26.17 -49.73 -28.02
C VAL A 508 -25.07 -50.69 -27.58
N ARG A 509 -25.26 -51.33 -26.43
CA ARG A 509 -24.31 -52.30 -25.86
C ARG A 509 -24.90 -53.70 -25.92
N ASP A 510 -24.20 -54.64 -26.54
CA ASP A 510 -24.59 -56.06 -26.50
C ASP A 510 -24.39 -56.63 -25.08
N ILE A 511 -25.43 -57.27 -24.54
CA ILE A 511 -25.44 -57.80 -23.16
C ILE A 511 -25.57 -59.32 -23.09
N SER A 512 -25.32 -60.03 -24.20
CA SER A 512 -25.49 -61.48 -24.30
C SER A 512 -24.64 -62.27 -23.29
N GLU A 513 -23.34 -61.93 -23.16
CA GLU A 513 -22.40 -62.63 -22.26
C GLU A 513 -22.67 -62.36 -20.77
N ARG A 514 -23.13 -61.14 -20.45
CA ARG A 514 -23.51 -60.76 -19.08
C ARG A 514 -24.69 -61.58 -18.56
N LYS A 515 -25.72 -61.80 -19.39
CA LYS A 515 -26.90 -62.57 -18.97
C LYS A 515 -26.62 -64.05 -18.77
N GLN A 516 -25.59 -64.60 -19.42
CA GLN A 516 -25.24 -66.01 -19.31
C GLN A 516 -24.41 -66.30 -18.05
N THR A 517 -23.43 -65.45 -17.73
CA THR A 517 -22.55 -65.61 -16.55
C THR A 517 -23.24 -65.28 -15.23
N GLU A 518 -24.25 -64.40 -15.22
CA GLU A 518 -25.02 -64.08 -14.01
C GLU A 518 -26.01 -65.19 -13.59
N ALA A 519 -26.34 -66.13 -14.47
CA ALA A 519 -27.35 -67.14 -14.18
C ALA A 519 -26.78 -68.33 -13.37
N GLU A 520 -25.52 -68.70 -13.60
CA GLU A 520 -24.98 -69.96 -13.07
C GLU A 520 -24.21 -69.81 -11.74
N LEU A 521 -23.41 -68.76 -11.59
CA LEU A 521 -22.68 -68.45 -10.34
C LEU A 521 -23.62 -68.02 -9.19
N LYS A 522 -24.81 -67.53 -9.54
CA LYS A 522 -25.74 -66.89 -8.60
C LYS A 522 -26.60 -67.88 -7.80
N ALA A 523 -26.54 -69.18 -8.09
CA ALA A 523 -27.49 -70.12 -7.51
C ALA A 523 -26.96 -70.90 -6.29
N SER A 524 -25.71 -71.36 -6.24
CA SER A 524 -25.31 -72.34 -5.21
C SER A 524 -24.18 -71.91 -4.27
N GLU A 525 -23.13 -71.24 -4.75
CA GLU A 525 -22.05 -70.75 -3.88
C GLU A 525 -22.51 -69.58 -2.99
N LYS A 526 -23.41 -68.75 -3.53
CA LYS A 526 -23.90 -67.54 -2.89
C LYS A 526 -24.70 -67.76 -1.60
N LYS A 527 -25.08 -69.00 -1.27
CA LYS A 527 -25.94 -69.24 -0.11
C LYS A 527 -25.19 -69.71 1.13
N TYR A 528 -24.17 -70.55 0.96
CA TYR A 528 -23.53 -71.23 2.09
C TYR A 528 -22.10 -70.79 2.34
N SER A 529 -21.34 -70.44 1.29
CA SER A 529 -20.06 -69.75 1.47
C SER A 529 -20.30 -68.37 2.08
N SER A 530 -21.30 -67.63 1.60
CA SER A 530 -21.65 -66.30 2.14
C SER A 530 -21.92 -66.30 3.65
N LEU A 531 -22.63 -67.26 4.22
CA LEU A 531 -22.98 -67.18 5.65
C LEU A 531 -21.81 -67.44 6.62
N VAL A 532 -20.79 -68.20 6.21
CA VAL A 532 -19.64 -68.58 7.05
C VAL A 532 -18.39 -67.76 6.73
N GLU A 533 -18.17 -67.43 5.46
CA GLU A 533 -17.11 -66.50 5.04
C GLU A 533 -17.49 -65.03 5.33
N GLU A 534 -18.76 -64.63 5.22
CA GLU A 534 -19.23 -63.25 5.54
C GLU A 534 -19.75 -63.11 6.97
N GLY A 535 -19.44 -64.06 7.86
CA GLY A 535 -19.70 -63.89 9.28
C GLY A 535 -18.92 -62.69 9.85
N ASN A 536 -19.56 -61.85 10.66
CA ASN A 536 -18.95 -60.63 11.20
C ASN A 536 -17.85 -60.87 12.24
N ASP A 537 -17.75 -62.10 12.76
CA ASP A 537 -16.71 -62.50 13.69
C ASP A 537 -15.70 -63.41 12.98
N GLY A 538 -14.42 -63.23 13.30
CA GLY A 538 -13.37 -64.14 12.90
C GLY A 538 -13.59 -65.50 13.57
N ILE A 539 -13.63 -66.55 12.78
CA ILE A 539 -13.87 -67.91 13.25
C ILE A 539 -12.65 -68.74 12.89
N ILE A 540 -12.04 -69.32 13.90
CA ILE A 540 -10.93 -70.26 13.73
C ILE A 540 -11.20 -71.58 14.40
N ILE A 541 -10.55 -72.61 13.89
CA ILE A 541 -10.49 -73.92 14.52
C ILE A 541 -9.03 -74.29 14.70
N VAL A 542 -8.67 -74.60 15.94
CA VAL A 542 -7.34 -74.96 16.38
C VAL A 542 -7.34 -76.41 16.81
N GLN A 543 -6.48 -77.23 16.22
CA GLN A 543 -6.35 -78.64 16.55
C GLN A 543 -4.87 -78.98 16.72
N ASN A 544 -4.51 -79.68 17.80
CA ASN A 544 -3.11 -79.97 18.15
C ASN A 544 -2.21 -78.72 18.24
N GLY A 545 -2.79 -77.56 18.58
CA GLY A 545 -2.07 -76.29 18.70
C GLY A 545 -1.86 -75.54 17.37
N VAL A 546 -2.36 -76.05 16.24
CA VAL A 546 -2.26 -75.40 14.93
C VAL A 546 -3.62 -75.04 14.36
N LEU A 547 -3.68 -74.00 13.53
CA LEU A 547 -4.90 -73.54 12.86
C LEU A 547 -5.24 -74.47 11.69
N VAL A 548 -6.38 -75.14 11.78
CA VAL A 548 -6.86 -76.05 10.72
C VAL A 548 -7.98 -75.44 9.88
N PHE A 549 -8.61 -74.37 10.38
CA PHE A 549 -9.61 -73.60 9.66
C PHE A 549 -9.61 -72.14 10.12
N ALA A 550 -9.85 -71.23 9.18
CA ALA A 550 -10.11 -69.82 9.42
C ALA A 550 -11.07 -69.29 8.34
N ASN A 551 -12.09 -68.53 8.74
CA ASN A 551 -12.93 -67.79 7.80
C ASN A 551 -12.23 -66.49 7.34
N MET A 552 -12.78 -65.85 6.30
CA MET A 552 -12.18 -64.64 5.75
C MET A 552 -12.03 -63.55 6.80
N LYS A 553 -13.05 -63.36 7.65
CA LYS A 553 -13.01 -62.32 8.68
C LYS A 553 -11.82 -62.45 9.64
N PHE A 554 -11.37 -63.66 9.97
CA PHE A 554 -10.17 -63.83 10.79
C PHE A 554 -8.86 -63.54 10.02
N CYS A 555 -8.82 -63.83 8.72
CA CYS A 555 -7.70 -63.45 7.86
C CYS A 555 -7.61 -61.92 7.75
N ASP A 556 -8.76 -61.24 7.67
CA ASP A 556 -8.84 -59.78 7.62
C ASP A 556 -8.36 -59.14 8.93
N ILE A 557 -8.77 -59.69 10.07
CA ILE A 557 -8.36 -59.19 11.39
C ILE A 557 -6.83 -59.32 11.60
N THR A 558 -6.21 -60.36 11.05
CA THR A 558 -4.78 -60.68 11.28
C THR A 558 -3.86 -60.31 10.12
N GLY A 559 -4.36 -59.91 8.95
CA GLY A 559 -3.56 -59.53 7.79
C GLY A 559 -2.71 -60.66 7.18
N PHE A 560 -2.84 -61.89 7.69
CA PHE A 560 -2.19 -63.06 7.10
C PHE A 560 -3.11 -63.68 6.06
N SER A 561 -2.52 -64.19 5.00
CA SER A 561 -3.31 -64.93 4.02
C SER A 561 -3.76 -66.27 4.59
N LYS A 562 -4.93 -66.75 4.13
CA LYS A 562 -5.49 -68.05 4.52
C LYS A 562 -4.46 -69.19 4.41
N THR A 563 -3.59 -69.17 3.40
CA THR A 563 -2.51 -70.15 3.20
C THR A 563 -1.36 -70.03 4.20
N GLU A 564 -1.10 -68.84 4.71
CA GLU A 564 -0.09 -68.60 5.74
C GLU A 564 -0.61 -68.92 7.13
N ILE A 565 -1.92 -68.78 7.36
CA ILE A 565 -2.56 -69.05 8.64
C ILE A 565 -2.74 -70.55 8.86
N LEU A 566 -3.20 -71.26 7.84
CA LEU A 566 -3.47 -72.69 7.94
C LEU A 566 -2.17 -73.45 8.22
N ARG A 567 -2.22 -74.32 9.24
CA ARG A 567 -1.12 -75.13 9.79
C ARG A 567 -0.05 -74.36 10.56
N ARG A 568 -0.22 -73.06 10.81
CA ARG A 568 0.60 -72.34 11.80
C ARG A 568 0.12 -72.56 13.22
N PRO A 569 1.02 -72.51 14.21
CA PRO A 569 0.64 -72.39 15.61
C PRO A 569 -0.22 -71.14 15.83
N PHE A 570 -1.36 -71.29 16.52
CA PHE A 570 -2.24 -70.15 16.76
C PHE A 570 -1.61 -69.08 17.68
N GLU A 571 -0.59 -69.46 18.46
CA GLU A 571 0.15 -68.57 19.34
C GLU A 571 1.06 -67.56 18.61
N ASP A 572 1.32 -67.77 17.32
CA ASP A 572 2.10 -66.85 16.50
C ASP A 572 1.35 -65.55 16.19
N PHE A 573 0.02 -65.57 16.30
CA PHE A 573 -0.87 -64.43 16.08
C PHE A 573 -1.15 -63.64 17.37
N LEU A 574 -0.44 -63.95 18.45
CA LEU A 574 -0.60 -63.31 19.76
C LEU A 574 0.63 -62.46 20.07
N SER A 575 0.44 -61.30 20.70
CA SER A 575 1.58 -60.48 21.14
C SER A 575 2.36 -61.18 22.26
N LEU A 576 3.66 -60.85 22.38
CA LEU A 576 4.56 -61.44 23.38
C LEU A 576 4.01 -61.35 24.82
N GLU A 577 3.25 -60.29 25.12
CA GLU A 577 2.61 -60.06 26.42
C GLU A 577 1.46 -61.05 26.69
N TYR A 578 0.64 -61.36 25.67
CA TYR A 578 -0.55 -62.20 25.82
C TYR A 578 -0.29 -63.71 25.63
N LYS A 579 0.81 -64.10 24.94
CA LYS A 579 1.14 -65.53 24.67
C LYS A 579 1.07 -66.42 25.91
N ARG A 580 1.74 -66.03 27.00
CA ARG A 580 1.82 -66.84 28.23
C ARG A 580 0.46 -67.00 28.94
N LEU A 581 -0.37 -65.96 28.91
CA LEU A 581 -1.71 -65.98 29.50
C LEU A 581 -2.65 -66.91 28.73
N VAL A 582 -2.68 -66.77 27.40
CA VAL A 582 -3.56 -67.55 26.51
C VAL A 582 -3.17 -69.02 26.51
N MET A 583 -1.88 -69.35 26.47
CA MET A 583 -1.40 -70.74 26.48
C MET A 583 -1.72 -71.50 27.76
N ASN A 584 -1.64 -70.84 28.92
CA ASN A 584 -2.05 -71.44 30.20
C ASN A 584 -3.56 -71.72 30.26
N LYS A 585 -4.38 -70.84 29.67
CA LYS A 585 -5.84 -71.04 29.57
C LYS A 585 -6.20 -72.16 28.57
N PHE A 586 -5.50 -72.24 27.45
CA PHE A 586 -5.67 -73.28 26.43
C PHE A 586 -5.41 -74.68 27.00
N ARG A 587 -4.27 -74.90 27.67
CA ARG A 587 -3.93 -76.20 28.28
C ARG A 587 -4.93 -76.65 29.36
N ARG A 588 -5.32 -75.74 30.26
CA ARG A 588 -6.30 -76.03 31.33
C ARG A 588 -7.69 -76.41 30.81
N SER A 589 -8.08 -75.88 29.64
CA SER A 589 -9.39 -76.15 29.04
C SER A 589 -9.47 -77.56 28.45
N LEU A 590 -8.38 -78.05 27.86
CA LEU A 590 -8.27 -79.40 27.32
C LEU A 590 -8.19 -80.48 28.41
N GLU A 591 -7.45 -80.26 29.50
CA GLU A 591 -7.27 -81.24 30.58
C GLU A 591 -8.54 -81.48 31.43
N LYS A 592 -9.31 -80.42 31.73
CA LYS A 592 -10.46 -80.52 32.65
C LYS A 592 -11.77 -80.91 31.98
N LYS A 593 -11.81 -81.08 30.64
CA LYS A 593 -13.04 -81.23 29.82
C LYS A 593 -14.16 -80.27 30.25
N ARG A 594 -13.82 -79.08 30.75
CA ARG A 594 -14.80 -78.13 31.28
C ARG A 594 -15.45 -77.39 30.12
N LYS A 595 -16.78 -77.42 30.07
CA LYS A 595 -17.62 -76.84 29.01
C LYS A 595 -17.88 -75.33 29.13
N SER A 596 -17.28 -74.62 30.10
CA SER A 596 -17.58 -73.20 30.32
C SER A 596 -16.67 -72.31 29.49
N SER A 597 -17.27 -71.38 28.73
CA SER A 597 -16.60 -70.39 27.89
C SER A 597 -15.78 -69.38 28.69
N LEU A 598 -14.60 -69.03 28.20
CA LEU A 598 -13.75 -67.97 28.78
C LEU A 598 -13.66 -66.82 27.79
N LYS A 599 -14.00 -65.62 28.26
CA LYS A 599 -14.05 -64.38 27.49
C LYS A 599 -13.01 -63.38 27.99
N TYR A 600 -12.20 -62.83 27.09
CA TYR A 600 -11.16 -61.85 27.43
C TYR A 600 -10.66 -61.15 26.16
N GLU A 601 -10.17 -59.92 26.32
CA GLU A 601 -9.64 -59.07 25.25
C GLU A 601 -8.12 -59.22 25.14
N ILE A 602 -7.63 -59.26 23.90
CA ILE A 602 -6.20 -59.32 23.60
C ILE A 602 -5.90 -58.56 22.31
N GLU A 603 -4.62 -58.33 22.08
CA GLU A 603 -4.15 -57.86 20.77
C GLU A 603 -3.63 -59.03 19.94
N LEU A 604 -4.20 -59.15 18.75
CA LEU A 604 -3.74 -60.06 17.72
C LEU A 604 -2.66 -59.39 16.89
N VAL A 605 -1.54 -60.08 16.70
CA VAL A 605 -0.42 -59.57 15.93
C VAL A 605 -0.61 -59.97 14.48
N SER A 606 -0.54 -58.96 13.62
CA SER A 606 -0.63 -59.14 12.19
C SER A 606 0.69 -59.56 11.56
N LYS A 607 0.64 -59.93 10.28
CA LYS A 607 1.82 -60.34 9.50
C LYS A 607 2.90 -59.26 9.41
N GLU A 608 2.48 -58.01 9.45
CA GLU A 608 3.35 -56.83 9.35
C GLU A 608 3.79 -56.34 10.73
N GLY A 609 3.33 -57.00 11.78
CA GLY A 609 3.63 -56.68 13.17
C GLY A 609 2.69 -55.65 13.80
N SER A 610 1.60 -55.27 13.14
CA SER A 610 0.58 -54.38 13.70
C SER A 610 -0.40 -55.14 14.61
N ASN A 611 -0.89 -54.48 15.65
CA ASN A 611 -1.75 -55.11 16.64
C ASN A 611 -3.21 -54.75 16.39
N THR A 612 -4.07 -55.75 16.22
CA THR A 612 -5.52 -55.58 16.08
C THR A 612 -6.20 -55.98 17.40
N PRO A 613 -6.97 -55.09 18.05
CA PRO A 613 -7.65 -55.41 19.29
C PRO A 613 -8.82 -56.35 19.02
N ALA A 614 -8.84 -57.48 19.70
CA ALA A 614 -9.86 -58.49 19.49
C ALA A 614 -10.34 -59.12 20.80
N GLU A 615 -11.65 -59.33 20.86
CA GLU A 615 -12.31 -60.04 21.94
C GLU A 615 -12.44 -61.51 21.57
N ILE A 616 -11.89 -62.40 22.40
CA ILE A 616 -11.86 -63.83 22.10
C ILE A 616 -12.78 -64.61 23.02
N ASN A 617 -13.60 -65.46 22.40
CA ASN A 617 -14.40 -66.47 23.07
C ASN A 617 -14.08 -67.86 22.48
N SER A 618 -13.76 -68.83 23.34
CA SER A 618 -13.30 -70.15 22.90
C SER A 618 -14.09 -71.30 23.52
N SER A 619 -14.31 -72.35 22.73
CA SER A 619 -15.02 -73.56 23.11
C SER A 619 -14.42 -74.80 22.44
N ILE A 620 -14.68 -76.00 22.98
CA ILE A 620 -14.16 -77.26 22.44
C ILE A 620 -15.20 -77.89 21.51
N ILE A 621 -14.79 -78.23 20.28
CA ILE A 621 -15.59 -78.88 19.25
C ILE A 621 -14.94 -80.19 18.77
N ASP A 622 -15.68 -80.98 18.00
CA ASP A 622 -15.13 -82.11 17.25
C ASP A 622 -14.92 -81.67 15.79
N HIS A 623 -13.69 -81.79 15.28
CA HIS A 623 -13.34 -81.47 13.90
C HIS A 623 -12.58 -82.65 13.31
N GLU A 624 -13.11 -83.21 12.22
CA GLU A 624 -12.57 -84.41 11.56
C GLU A 624 -12.35 -85.61 12.51
N GLY A 625 -13.17 -85.73 13.57
CA GLY A 625 -13.18 -86.87 14.48
C GLY A 625 -12.21 -86.74 15.68
N ALA A 626 -11.61 -85.57 15.91
CA ALA A 626 -10.72 -85.31 17.03
C ALA A 626 -11.03 -83.96 17.74
N PRO A 627 -10.80 -83.86 19.07
CA PRO A 627 -11.12 -82.65 19.83
C PRO A 627 -10.28 -81.47 19.38
N ALA A 628 -10.95 -80.40 18.97
CA ALA A 628 -10.38 -79.14 18.53
C ALA A 628 -10.99 -77.98 19.34
N ILE A 629 -10.35 -76.82 19.32
CA ILE A 629 -10.89 -75.59 19.92
C ILE A 629 -11.36 -74.68 18.79
N MET A 630 -12.65 -74.36 18.81
CA MET A 630 -13.20 -73.30 17.99
C MET A 630 -13.15 -72.01 18.78
N ALA A 631 -12.53 -70.99 18.21
CA ALA A 631 -12.52 -69.65 18.78
C ALA A 631 -13.24 -68.70 17.84
N ILE A 632 -14.10 -67.89 18.44
CA ILE A 632 -14.79 -66.78 17.81
C ILE A 632 -14.08 -65.53 18.32
N ILE A 633 -13.55 -64.77 17.37
CA ILE A 633 -12.71 -63.61 17.57
C ILE A 633 -13.45 -62.44 16.97
N ARG A 634 -13.98 -61.59 17.84
CA ARG A 634 -14.66 -60.38 17.42
C ARG A 634 -13.63 -59.27 17.35
N ASP A 635 -13.48 -58.72 16.15
CA ASP A 635 -12.77 -57.46 16.00
C ASP A 635 -13.57 -56.38 16.71
N ILE A 636 -12.94 -55.68 17.64
CA ILE A 636 -13.56 -54.56 18.34
C ILE A 636 -13.01 -53.23 17.83
N THR A 637 -12.37 -53.21 16.65
CA THR A 637 -11.89 -52.00 15.99
C THR A 637 -13.03 -51.02 15.72
N ASP A 638 -14.17 -51.43 15.13
CA ASP A 638 -15.34 -50.55 14.97
C ASP A 638 -15.90 -50.05 16.31
N GLN A 639 -15.78 -50.82 17.39
CA GLN A 639 -16.21 -50.37 18.71
C GLN A 639 -15.23 -49.35 19.29
N LYS A 640 -13.92 -49.55 19.06
CA LYS A 640 -12.83 -48.62 19.37
C LYS A 640 -12.83 -47.40 18.46
N GLU A 641 -13.30 -47.53 17.23
CA GLU A 641 -13.47 -46.47 16.23
C GLU A 641 -14.77 -45.74 16.43
N LYS A 642 -15.84 -46.37 16.94
CA LYS A 642 -17.00 -45.64 17.47
C LYS A 642 -16.67 -44.92 18.77
N GLU A 643 -15.82 -45.49 19.60
CA GLU A 643 -15.21 -44.79 20.74
C GLU A 643 -14.32 -43.64 20.24
N ARG A 644 -13.60 -43.83 19.11
CA ARG A 644 -12.84 -42.78 18.40
C ARG A 644 -13.74 -41.75 17.72
N GLU A 645 -14.85 -42.12 17.11
CA GLU A 645 -15.85 -41.24 16.48
C GLU A 645 -16.58 -40.47 17.57
N LEU A 646 -16.82 -41.08 18.73
CA LEU A 646 -17.30 -40.37 19.91
C LEU A 646 -16.22 -39.38 20.40
N LEU A 647 -14.94 -39.77 20.41
CA LEU A 647 -13.83 -38.87 20.70
C LEU A 647 -13.64 -37.78 19.62
N GLU A 648 -13.92 -38.07 18.35
CA GLU A 648 -13.88 -37.15 17.20
C GLU A 648 -15.11 -36.25 17.19
N LEU A 649 -16.28 -36.71 17.64
CA LEU A 649 -17.46 -35.87 17.91
C LEU A 649 -17.17 -34.96 19.10
N ILE A 650 -16.50 -35.47 20.14
CA ILE A 650 -15.95 -34.66 21.24
C ILE A 650 -14.88 -33.71 20.69
N GLU A 651 -14.09 -34.09 19.68
CA GLU A 651 -13.05 -33.26 19.08
C GLU A 651 -13.63 -32.20 18.15
N VAL A 652 -14.65 -32.50 17.36
CA VAL A 652 -15.43 -31.57 16.55
C VAL A 652 -16.20 -30.63 17.47
N GLN A 653 -16.75 -31.12 18.59
CA GLN A 653 -17.32 -30.29 19.64
C GLN A 653 -16.25 -29.38 20.25
N LYS A 654 -15.05 -29.88 20.57
CA LYS A 654 -13.92 -29.07 21.03
C LYS A 654 -13.44 -28.07 19.99
N VAL A 655 -13.47 -28.42 18.70
CA VAL A 655 -13.11 -27.53 17.59
C VAL A 655 -14.18 -26.46 17.45
N LEU A 656 -15.47 -26.79 17.52
CA LEU A 656 -16.56 -25.80 17.56
C LEU A 656 -16.45 -24.90 18.79
N GLU A 657 -16.20 -25.46 19.98
CA GLU A 657 -15.90 -24.69 21.20
C GLU A 657 -14.67 -23.80 21.00
N THR A 658 -13.62 -24.29 20.35
CA THR A 658 -12.39 -23.52 20.08
C THR A 658 -12.65 -22.42 19.05
N VAL A 659 -13.41 -22.68 17.99
CA VAL A 659 -13.82 -21.70 16.97
C VAL A 659 -14.69 -20.63 17.60
N ILE A 660 -15.64 -21.00 18.46
CA ILE A 660 -16.44 -20.04 19.22
C ILE A 660 -15.56 -19.26 20.20
N LYS A 661 -14.62 -19.91 20.91
CA LYS A 661 -13.66 -19.26 21.83
C LYS A 661 -12.68 -18.31 21.12
N SER A 662 -12.35 -18.56 19.87
CA SER A 662 -11.41 -17.76 19.06
C SER A 662 -12.09 -16.83 18.07
N SER A 663 -13.42 -16.91 17.93
CA SER A 663 -14.24 -16.01 17.11
C SER A 663 -14.34 -14.63 17.79
N PRO A 664 -14.33 -13.53 17.02
CA PRO A 664 -14.63 -12.20 17.55
C PRO A 664 -16.11 -12.02 17.93
N ALA A 665 -17.01 -12.87 17.41
CA ALA A 665 -18.44 -12.82 17.73
C ALA A 665 -18.74 -13.62 19.02
N VAL A 666 -19.29 -12.95 20.03
CA VAL A 666 -19.78 -13.59 21.26
C VAL A 666 -21.22 -14.03 21.04
N VAL A 667 -21.50 -15.30 21.29
CA VAL A 667 -22.83 -15.90 21.15
C VAL A 667 -23.56 -15.80 22.47
N PHE A 668 -24.82 -15.37 22.43
CA PHE A 668 -25.69 -15.24 23.59
C PHE A 668 -27.03 -15.92 23.36
N PHE A 669 -27.56 -16.49 24.43
CA PHE A 669 -28.95 -16.91 24.55
C PHE A 669 -29.53 -16.28 25.82
N TRP A 670 -30.61 -15.52 25.65
CA TRP A 670 -31.31 -14.86 26.74
C TRP A 670 -32.69 -15.47 26.97
N LYS A 671 -33.11 -15.46 28.23
CA LYS A 671 -34.51 -15.67 28.57
C LYS A 671 -35.29 -14.37 28.38
N PRO A 672 -36.54 -14.45 27.92
CA PRO A 672 -37.44 -13.29 27.86
C PRO A 672 -37.92 -12.95 29.28
N ASP A 673 -37.04 -12.38 30.08
CA ASP A 673 -37.23 -12.00 31.49
C ASP A 673 -36.71 -10.57 31.69
N GLU A 674 -37.33 -9.78 32.58
CA GLU A 674 -37.11 -8.33 32.72
C GLU A 674 -35.66 -7.96 33.13
N ASP A 675 -34.93 -8.92 33.72
CA ASP A 675 -33.57 -8.73 34.26
C ASP A 675 -32.43 -9.08 33.28
N TRP A 676 -32.72 -9.24 31.98
CA TRP A 676 -31.70 -9.50 30.93
C TRP A 676 -30.84 -10.74 31.24
N LYS A 677 -31.51 -11.78 31.74
CA LYS A 677 -30.85 -12.98 32.23
C LYS A 677 -30.29 -13.82 31.08
N VAL A 678 -28.98 -14.04 31.13
CA VAL A 678 -28.24 -14.85 30.16
C VAL A 678 -28.37 -16.33 30.53
N GLU A 679 -28.95 -17.14 29.64
CA GLU A 679 -29.02 -18.60 29.78
C GLU A 679 -27.75 -19.27 29.26
N PHE A 680 -27.14 -18.69 28.22
CA PHE A 680 -25.84 -19.11 27.71
C PHE A 680 -25.09 -17.91 27.14
N VAL A 681 -23.79 -17.85 27.41
CA VAL A 681 -22.85 -16.97 26.71
C VAL A 681 -21.57 -17.74 26.42
N SER A 682 -20.98 -17.53 25.25
CA SER A 682 -19.72 -18.15 24.89
C SER A 682 -18.52 -17.59 25.67
N GLU A 683 -17.52 -18.44 25.96
CA GLU A 683 -16.34 -18.09 26.77
C GLU A 683 -15.45 -16.96 26.20
N ASN A 684 -15.55 -16.68 24.89
CA ASN A 684 -14.86 -15.53 24.29
C ASN A 684 -15.39 -14.17 24.78
N ILE A 685 -16.43 -14.13 25.63
CA ILE A 685 -16.78 -12.95 26.42
C ILE A 685 -15.61 -12.43 27.27
N SER A 686 -14.65 -13.30 27.58
CA SER A 686 -13.37 -12.95 28.20
C SER A 686 -12.58 -11.88 27.45
N GLN A 687 -12.83 -11.66 26.15
CA GLN A 687 -12.26 -10.54 25.40
C GLN A 687 -12.65 -9.16 25.98
N PHE A 688 -13.78 -9.09 26.69
CA PHE A 688 -14.22 -7.91 27.44
C PHE A 688 -13.91 -7.99 28.94
N GLY A 689 -13.13 -8.99 29.36
CA GLY A 689 -12.69 -9.20 30.75
C GLY A 689 -13.70 -9.92 31.66
N TYR A 690 -14.87 -10.33 31.16
CA TYR A 690 -15.87 -11.06 31.94
C TYR A 690 -15.69 -12.57 31.84
N GLN A 691 -16.15 -13.30 32.86
CA GLN A 691 -16.22 -14.75 32.83
C GLN A 691 -17.66 -15.16 32.50
N ALA A 692 -17.82 -16.18 31.65
CA ALA A 692 -19.13 -16.64 31.20
C ALA A 692 -20.01 -17.08 32.38
N GLU A 693 -19.41 -17.72 33.41
CA GLU A 693 -20.11 -18.18 34.61
C GLU A 693 -20.73 -17.04 35.40
N ASP A 694 -20.11 -15.85 35.45
CA ASP A 694 -20.62 -14.73 36.23
C ASP A 694 -21.92 -14.18 35.61
N LEU A 695 -22.02 -14.21 34.27
CA LEU A 695 -23.22 -13.84 33.51
C LEU A 695 -24.30 -14.93 33.57
N MET A 696 -23.94 -16.21 33.33
CA MET A 696 -24.90 -17.32 33.36
C MET A 696 -25.48 -17.60 34.76
N SER A 697 -24.70 -17.35 35.81
CA SER A 697 -25.19 -17.49 37.20
C SER A 697 -26.04 -16.30 37.65
N GLY A 698 -26.08 -15.21 36.89
CA GLY A 698 -26.76 -13.97 37.25
C GLY A 698 -26.06 -13.17 38.35
N LYS A 699 -24.76 -13.39 38.59
CA LYS A 699 -23.96 -12.52 39.48
C LYS A 699 -23.71 -11.15 38.87
N ILE A 700 -23.60 -11.12 37.54
CA ILE A 700 -23.52 -9.92 36.72
C ILE A 700 -24.67 -10.05 35.72
N LEU A 701 -25.59 -9.10 35.70
CA LEU A 701 -26.61 -9.08 34.67
C LEU A 701 -26.01 -8.48 33.39
N TYR A 702 -26.50 -8.90 32.22
CA TYR A 702 -26.00 -8.33 30.98
C TYR A 702 -26.28 -6.82 30.90
N GLY A 703 -27.40 -6.36 31.47
CA GLY A 703 -27.70 -4.93 31.59
C GLY A 703 -26.65 -4.13 32.38
N ASP A 704 -25.96 -4.74 33.34
CA ASP A 704 -24.95 -4.06 34.18
C ASP A 704 -23.65 -3.75 33.41
N ILE A 705 -23.40 -4.47 32.32
CA ILE A 705 -22.23 -4.24 31.48
C ILE A 705 -22.54 -3.33 30.30
N ILE A 706 -23.80 -2.99 30.06
CA ILE A 706 -24.19 -1.97 29.08
C ILE A 706 -23.82 -0.60 29.65
N HIS A 707 -23.33 0.29 28.79
CA HIS A 707 -23.02 1.66 29.21
C HIS A 707 -24.30 2.35 29.75
N PRO A 708 -24.25 3.01 30.93
CA PRO A 708 -25.46 3.54 31.59
C PRO A 708 -26.35 4.43 30.70
N SER A 709 -25.74 5.21 29.80
CA SER A 709 -26.47 6.07 28.85
C SER A 709 -27.25 5.32 27.77
N ASP A 710 -26.92 4.05 27.52
CA ASP A 710 -27.55 3.22 26.47
C ASP A 710 -28.64 2.30 27.04
N VAL A 711 -28.69 2.09 28.37
CA VAL A 711 -29.62 1.17 29.05
C VAL A 711 -31.08 1.55 28.85
N GLU A 712 -31.44 2.83 29.06
CA GLU A 712 -32.83 3.29 28.90
C GLU A 712 -33.29 3.19 27.44
N ARG A 713 -32.40 3.54 26.50
CA ARG A 713 -32.68 3.46 25.06
C ARG A 713 -32.94 2.02 24.63
N LEU A 714 -32.06 1.09 25.00
CA LEU A 714 -32.20 -0.31 24.62
C LEU A 714 -33.46 -0.91 25.24
N THR A 715 -33.75 -0.65 26.52
CA THR A 715 -34.99 -1.11 27.16
C THR A 715 -36.23 -0.65 26.40
N MET A 716 -36.27 0.61 25.94
CA MET A 716 -37.39 1.12 25.12
C MET A 716 -37.42 0.52 23.71
N GLU A 717 -36.28 0.37 23.05
CA GLU A 717 -36.19 -0.21 21.71
C GLU A 717 -36.63 -1.69 21.71
N TYR A 718 -36.26 -2.47 22.72
CA TYR A 718 -36.72 -3.85 22.91
C TYR A 718 -38.25 -3.95 23.08
N ASP A 719 -38.89 -3.01 23.77
CA ASP A 719 -40.35 -2.95 23.91
C ASP A 719 -41.07 -2.58 22.60
N ILE A 720 -40.47 -1.67 21.81
CA ILE A 720 -41.03 -1.17 20.53
C ILE A 720 -40.92 -2.21 19.41
N PHE A 721 -39.84 -2.98 19.37
CA PHE A 721 -39.59 -4.01 18.34
C PHE A 721 -40.26 -5.36 18.62
N SER A 722 -41.19 -5.43 19.57
CA SER A 722 -41.96 -6.62 19.95
C SER A 722 -42.78 -7.29 18.80
N GLY A 723 -42.74 -6.76 17.57
CA GLY A 723 -43.39 -7.29 16.37
C GLY A 723 -42.48 -7.86 15.26
N GLU A 724 -41.15 -7.73 15.34
CA GLU A 724 -40.20 -8.26 14.33
C GLU A 724 -39.41 -9.49 14.85
N ASP A 725 -39.05 -10.42 13.96
CA ASP A 725 -38.35 -11.66 14.32
C ASP A 725 -36.81 -11.51 14.38
N ASN A 726 -36.26 -10.44 13.81
CA ASN A 726 -34.82 -10.15 13.79
C ASN A 726 -34.56 -8.74 14.31
N LEU A 727 -33.64 -8.60 15.26
CA LEU A 727 -33.22 -7.34 15.85
C LEU A 727 -31.75 -7.08 15.53
N SER A 728 -31.42 -5.82 15.32
CA SER A 728 -30.03 -5.37 15.17
C SER A 728 -29.84 -4.06 15.90
N PHE A 729 -28.89 -4.03 16.84
CA PHE A 729 -28.61 -2.88 17.67
C PHE A 729 -27.12 -2.60 17.73
N GLU A 730 -26.75 -1.31 17.69
CA GLU A 730 -25.39 -0.89 18.00
C GLU A 730 -25.41 -0.09 19.30
N TYR A 731 -24.62 -0.51 20.29
CA TYR A 731 -24.55 0.13 21.60
C TYR A 731 -23.19 -0.09 22.27
N ARG A 732 -22.97 0.59 23.40
CA ARG A 732 -21.72 0.50 24.15
C ARG A 732 -21.85 -0.46 25.32
N ILE A 733 -20.81 -1.24 25.52
CA ILE A 733 -20.59 -2.04 26.73
C ILE A 733 -19.33 -1.55 27.45
N LEU A 734 -19.29 -1.76 28.76
CA LEU A 734 -18.12 -1.58 29.60
C LEU A 734 -17.40 -2.92 29.71
N THR A 735 -16.08 -2.91 29.61
CA THR A 735 -15.25 -4.06 29.97
C THR A 735 -15.06 -4.13 31.49
N LYS A 736 -14.59 -5.27 32.00
CA LYS A 736 -14.29 -5.41 33.44
C LYS A 736 -13.24 -4.41 33.96
N ALA A 737 -12.36 -3.92 33.08
CA ALA A 737 -11.37 -2.89 33.40
C ALA A 737 -11.95 -1.45 33.36
N GLY A 738 -13.20 -1.29 32.92
CA GLY A 738 -13.88 -0.02 32.77
C GLY A 738 -13.70 0.65 31.40
N GLU A 739 -13.12 -0.02 30.41
CA GLU A 739 -13.02 0.50 29.04
C GLU A 739 -14.37 0.43 28.33
N VAL A 740 -14.69 1.44 27.52
CA VAL A 740 -15.90 1.43 26.67
C VAL A 740 -15.61 0.72 25.35
N ARG A 741 -16.48 -0.21 24.94
CA ARG A 741 -16.45 -0.91 23.64
C ARG A 741 -17.78 -0.78 22.92
N TRP A 742 -17.74 -0.53 21.62
CA TRP A 742 -18.91 -0.56 20.76
C TRP A 742 -19.18 -1.97 20.27
N VAL A 743 -20.43 -2.40 20.35
CA VAL A 743 -20.84 -3.71 19.88
C VAL A 743 -22.02 -3.63 18.92
N ASP A 744 -22.02 -4.50 17.90
CA ASP A 744 -23.15 -4.78 17.00
C ASP A 744 -23.80 -6.08 17.48
N GLU A 745 -25.02 -5.97 18.00
CA GLU A 745 -25.86 -7.08 18.37
C GLU A 745 -26.77 -7.45 17.20
N ARG A 746 -26.85 -8.75 16.90
CA ARG A 746 -27.84 -9.32 15.98
C ARG A 746 -28.54 -10.48 16.66
N SER A 747 -29.84 -10.31 16.89
CA SER A 747 -30.64 -11.22 17.69
C SER A 747 -31.86 -11.69 16.92
N VAL A 748 -32.21 -12.96 17.09
CA VAL A 748 -33.39 -13.60 16.51
C VAL A 748 -34.32 -13.99 17.64
N LEU A 749 -35.56 -13.53 17.55
CA LEU A 749 -36.62 -13.87 18.49
C LEU A 749 -37.30 -15.14 18.02
N LYS A 750 -37.36 -16.15 18.88
CA LYS A 750 -38.10 -17.36 18.57
C LYS A 750 -39.36 -17.45 19.43
N ARG A 751 -40.50 -17.56 18.77
CA ARG A 751 -41.82 -17.66 19.43
C ARG A 751 -42.37 -19.08 19.36
N ASP A 752 -43.21 -19.42 20.33
CA ASP A 752 -44.01 -20.63 20.31
C ASP A 752 -45.21 -20.50 19.33
N ALA A 753 -45.98 -21.58 19.17
CA ALA A 753 -47.12 -21.62 18.27
C ALA A 753 -48.28 -20.70 18.70
N GLU A 754 -48.31 -20.31 19.98
CA GLU A 754 -49.26 -19.39 20.59
C GLU A 754 -48.83 -17.92 20.49
N GLY A 755 -47.63 -17.65 19.97
CA GLY A 755 -47.07 -16.31 19.74
C GLY A 755 -46.26 -15.73 20.91
N ASN A 756 -46.06 -16.50 21.98
CA ASN A 756 -45.24 -16.08 23.12
C ASN A 756 -43.75 -16.26 22.80
N LEU A 757 -42.91 -15.36 23.31
CA LEU A 757 -41.47 -15.42 23.13
C LEU A 757 -40.88 -16.58 23.93
N GLN A 758 -40.18 -17.51 23.27
CA GLN A 758 -39.59 -18.70 23.87
C GLN A 758 -38.14 -18.45 24.31
N TYR A 759 -37.32 -17.85 23.44
CA TYR A 759 -35.96 -17.42 23.75
C TYR A 759 -35.45 -16.42 22.68
N ILE A 760 -34.44 -15.65 23.05
CA ILE A 760 -33.72 -14.74 22.16
C ILE A 760 -32.31 -15.32 21.97
N GLN A 761 -31.90 -15.53 20.72
CA GLN A 761 -30.54 -15.99 20.41
C GLN A 761 -29.86 -14.96 19.53
N GLY A 762 -28.63 -14.60 19.85
CA GLY A 762 -27.94 -13.56 19.10
C GLY A 762 -26.44 -13.63 19.19
N ILE A 763 -25.80 -12.82 18.38
CA ILE A 763 -24.37 -12.59 18.44
C ILE A 763 -24.11 -11.11 18.72
N ILE A 764 -23.04 -10.86 19.45
CA ILE A 764 -22.52 -9.54 19.74
C ILE A 764 -21.08 -9.49 19.24
N VAL A 765 -20.80 -8.55 18.35
CA VAL A 765 -19.49 -8.39 17.72
C VAL A 765 -18.89 -7.06 18.16
N ASP A 766 -17.63 -7.06 18.62
CA ASP A 766 -16.90 -5.81 18.87
C ASP A 766 -16.68 -5.07 17.54
N ILE A 767 -17.31 -3.91 17.40
CA ILE A 767 -17.17 -3.01 16.26
C ILE A 767 -16.41 -1.74 16.63
N THR A 768 -15.72 -1.71 17.77
CA THR A 768 -14.99 -0.52 18.27
C THR A 768 -13.96 -0.04 17.26
N GLU A 769 -13.16 -0.92 16.65
CA GLU A 769 -12.22 -0.51 15.61
C GLU A 769 -12.92 0.13 14.41
N ARG A 770 -14.04 -0.47 13.95
CA ARG A 770 -14.84 0.06 12.85
C ARG A 770 -15.47 1.41 13.20
N LYS A 771 -15.95 1.58 14.43
CA LYS A 771 -16.50 2.84 14.94
C LYS A 771 -15.43 3.90 15.11
N ASN A 772 -14.24 3.53 15.58
CA ASN A 772 -13.08 4.45 15.68
C ASN A 772 -12.63 4.91 14.29
N VAL A 773 -12.59 4.02 13.30
CA VAL A 773 -12.28 4.38 11.90
C VAL A 773 -13.38 5.25 11.29
N ASN A 774 -14.66 4.93 11.52
CA ASN A 774 -15.78 5.74 11.03
C ASN A 774 -15.84 7.11 11.71
N ASN A 775 -15.62 7.20 13.03
CA ASN A 775 -15.51 8.46 13.76
C ASN A 775 -14.30 9.26 13.28
N PHE A 776 -13.16 8.61 13.05
CA PHE A 776 -11.98 9.26 12.46
C PHE A 776 -12.29 9.84 11.07
N MET A 777 -13.02 9.09 10.23
CA MET A 777 -13.47 9.58 8.92
C MET A 777 -14.53 10.69 9.01
N GLN A 778 -15.46 10.61 9.97
CA GLN A 778 -16.46 11.66 10.21
C GLN A 778 -15.82 12.94 10.73
N ILE A 779 -14.95 12.86 11.74
CA ILE A 779 -14.17 14.00 12.25
C ILE A 779 -13.33 14.61 11.12
N GLY A 780 -12.69 13.78 10.29
CA GLY A 780 -11.95 14.25 9.11
C GLY A 780 -12.83 14.99 8.08
N ASN A 781 -14.04 14.47 7.81
CA ASN A 781 -14.99 15.09 6.89
C ASN A 781 -15.64 16.36 7.46
N ASP A 782 -16.00 16.39 8.74
CA ASP A 782 -16.64 17.53 9.40
C ASP A 782 -15.66 18.70 9.55
N VAL A 783 -14.40 18.42 9.92
CA VAL A 783 -13.30 19.38 9.86
C VAL A 783 -13.10 19.88 8.43
N GLY A 784 -13.11 18.98 7.44
CA GLY A 784 -13.00 19.36 6.02
C GLY A 784 -14.14 20.27 5.52
N MET A 785 -15.37 20.08 6.01
CA MET A 785 -16.54 20.90 5.65
C MET A 785 -16.57 22.25 6.38
N LEU A 786 -16.18 22.29 7.66
CA LEU A 786 -16.06 23.54 8.45
C LEU A 786 -15.05 24.52 7.83
N PHE A 787 -14.02 24.01 7.15
CA PHE A 787 -12.94 24.83 6.57
C PHE A 787 -13.06 25.03 5.05
N SER A 788 -14.29 25.16 4.53
CA SER A 788 -14.56 25.53 3.13
C SER A 788 -14.12 26.97 2.82
N PRO A 789 -13.63 27.30 1.60
CA PRO A 789 -12.86 28.53 1.31
C PRO A 789 -13.63 29.86 1.30
N LEU A 790 -14.86 29.91 1.83
CA LEU A 790 -15.82 31.00 1.58
C LEU A 790 -16.10 31.93 2.79
N GLY A 791 -15.40 31.78 3.92
CA GLY A 791 -15.66 32.54 5.16
C GLY A 791 -14.50 33.43 5.64
N ASP A 792 -14.81 34.40 6.52
CA ASP A 792 -13.81 35.23 7.22
C ASP A 792 -12.94 34.37 8.16
N VAL A 793 -11.65 34.66 8.21
CA VAL A 793 -10.64 33.89 8.97
C VAL A 793 -10.93 33.91 10.47
N GLY A 794 -11.46 35.02 10.98
CA GLY A 794 -11.87 35.15 12.38
C GLY A 794 -13.02 34.22 12.76
N ASP A 795 -13.97 34.02 11.84
CA ASP A 795 -15.13 33.14 12.05
C ASP A 795 -14.71 31.67 12.06
N MET A 796 -13.73 31.29 11.23
CA MET A 796 -13.19 29.93 11.16
C MET A 796 -12.50 29.51 12.46
N PHE A 797 -11.69 30.38 13.07
CA PHE A 797 -11.06 30.10 14.36
C PHE A 797 -12.08 29.99 15.50
N SER A 798 -13.15 30.79 15.45
CA SER A 798 -14.22 30.74 16.44
C SER A 798 -15.01 29.44 16.33
N GLN A 799 -15.39 29.03 15.11
CA GLN A 799 -16.06 27.76 14.84
C GLN A 799 -15.23 26.55 15.25
N LEU A 800 -13.90 26.62 15.07
CA LEU A 800 -13.00 25.58 15.55
C LEU A 800 -13.08 25.41 17.07
N VAL A 801 -12.90 26.50 17.81
CA VAL A 801 -12.93 26.42 19.27
C VAL A 801 -14.31 25.92 19.71
N GLU A 802 -15.40 26.42 19.13
CA GLU A 802 -16.76 25.94 19.39
C GLU A 802 -16.91 24.43 19.15
N PHE A 803 -16.47 23.92 17.99
CA PHE A 803 -16.51 22.48 17.67
C PHE A 803 -15.74 21.65 18.68
N THR A 804 -14.53 22.08 19.06
CA THR A 804 -13.72 21.33 20.04
C THR A 804 -14.26 21.41 21.47
N THR A 805 -15.01 22.46 21.81
CA THR A 805 -15.73 22.58 23.10
C THR A 805 -17.07 21.83 23.13
N GLN A 806 -17.52 21.26 22.00
CA GLN A 806 -18.68 20.36 21.97
C GLN A 806 -18.29 18.89 22.23
N MET A 807 -17.00 18.58 22.28
CA MET A 807 -16.51 17.25 22.64
C MET A 807 -16.74 16.96 24.12
N ASP A 808 -17.05 15.70 24.46
CA ASP A 808 -17.51 15.30 25.79
C ASP A 808 -16.65 15.87 26.93
N ASN A 809 -17.29 16.66 27.80
CA ASN A 809 -16.76 17.21 29.04
C ASN A 809 -15.66 18.31 28.94
N LEU A 810 -15.52 18.97 27.79
CA LEU A 810 -14.64 20.15 27.61
C LEU A 810 -15.47 21.41 27.32
N ASP A 811 -15.91 22.12 28.37
CA ASP A 811 -16.89 23.20 28.25
C ASP A 811 -16.31 24.58 27.83
N CYS A 812 -14.98 24.72 27.75
CA CYS A 812 -14.35 25.98 27.37
C CYS A 812 -12.98 25.80 26.70
N GLY A 813 -12.52 26.83 26.00
CA GLY A 813 -11.22 26.79 25.31
C GLY A 813 -10.80 28.09 24.65
N ALA A 814 -9.54 28.14 24.23
CA ALA A 814 -8.95 29.24 23.50
C ALA A 814 -7.90 28.74 22.49
N LEU A 815 -7.85 29.41 21.34
CA LEU A 815 -6.83 29.20 20.32
C LEU A 815 -5.82 30.35 20.36
N TYR A 816 -4.55 30.00 20.56
CA TYR A 816 -3.43 30.94 20.54
C TYR A 816 -2.65 30.79 19.25
N LEU A 817 -2.50 31.85 18.46
CA LEU A 817 -1.55 31.85 17.35
C LEU A 817 -0.16 32.21 17.85
N VAL A 818 0.84 31.51 17.32
CA VAL A 818 2.25 31.72 17.65
C VAL A 818 2.91 32.51 16.52
N ASP A 819 3.47 33.67 16.87
CA ASP A 819 4.30 34.45 15.96
C ASP A 819 5.63 33.71 15.71
N GLY A 820 5.97 33.48 14.44
CA GLY A 820 7.17 32.69 14.07
C GLY A 820 8.49 33.43 14.28
N GLU A 821 8.45 34.76 14.37
CA GLU A 821 9.61 35.62 14.51
C GLU A 821 9.88 35.96 15.99
N THR A 822 8.84 36.40 16.69
CA THR A 822 8.94 36.85 18.09
C THR A 822 8.68 35.73 19.09
N GLY A 823 7.95 34.69 18.67
CA GLY A 823 7.49 33.61 19.54
C GLY A 823 6.34 34.03 20.46
N ASP A 824 5.78 35.22 20.28
CA ASP A 824 4.65 35.71 21.07
C ASP A 824 3.39 34.92 20.77
N MET A 825 2.52 34.76 21.77
CA MET A 825 1.28 34.01 21.64
C MET A 825 0.10 34.92 21.92
N ASN A 826 -0.83 34.98 20.96
CA ASN A 826 -2.00 35.83 21.03
C ASN A 826 -3.28 35.00 20.86
N ILE A 827 -4.26 35.21 21.73
CA ILE A 827 -5.59 34.62 21.56
C ILE A 827 -6.23 35.20 20.30
N VAL A 828 -6.68 34.33 19.40
CA VAL A 828 -7.44 34.70 18.19
C VAL A 828 -8.89 34.25 18.23
N ALA A 829 -9.19 33.23 19.02
CA ALA A 829 -10.56 32.75 19.26
C ALA A 829 -10.65 32.13 20.66
N HIS A 830 -11.82 32.21 21.27
CA HIS A 830 -12.10 31.57 22.56
C HIS A 830 -13.60 31.28 22.68
N SER A 831 -13.94 30.26 23.46
CA SER A 831 -15.32 29.90 23.81
C SER A 831 -15.40 29.48 25.27
N GLY A 832 -16.50 29.78 25.95
CA GLY A 832 -16.74 29.38 27.34
C GLY A 832 -15.84 30.03 28.41
N LEU A 833 -15.01 31.03 28.07
CA LEU A 833 -14.12 31.75 28.99
C LEU A 833 -14.64 33.17 29.31
N SER A 834 -14.44 33.64 30.53
CA SER A 834 -14.84 34.96 31.01
C SER A 834 -14.00 36.08 30.38
N ALA A 835 -14.61 37.25 30.19
CA ALA A 835 -13.92 38.41 29.62
C ALA A 835 -12.73 38.89 30.48
N GLU A 836 -12.79 38.70 31.79
CA GLU A 836 -11.70 39.06 32.71
C GLU A 836 -10.50 38.11 32.52
N PHE A 837 -10.77 36.80 32.38
CA PHE A 837 -9.75 35.80 32.10
C PHE A 837 -9.11 36.02 30.74
N VAL A 838 -9.90 36.16 29.67
CA VAL A 838 -9.39 36.42 28.31
C VAL A 838 -8.54 37.68 28.28
N LYS A 839 -8.94 38.76 28.98
CA LYS A 839 -8.14 39.99 29.04
C LYS A 839 -6.78 39.78 29.72
N SER A 840 -6.72 38.95 30.75
CA SER A 840 -5.46 38.61 31.43
C SER A 840 -4.57 37.65 30.63
N ALA A 841 -5.18 36.77 29.84
CA ALA A 841 -4.52 35.72 29.07
C ALA A 841 -4.34 36.07 27.58
N ARG A 842 -4.75 37.27 27.14
CA ARG A 842 -4.81 37.66 25.72
C ARG A 842 -3.49 37.53 24.99
N HIS A 843 -2.41 37.84 25.69
CA HIS A 843 -1.07 37.89 25.13
C HIS A 843 -0.06 37.33 26.13
N TYR A 844 0.75 36.40 25.65
CA TYR A 844 1.91 35.89 26.38
C TYR A 844 3.15 36.12 25.53
N GLY A 845 4.09 36.92 26.05
CA GLY A 845 5.36 37.14 25.38
C GLY A 845 6.14 35.83 25.25
N GLY A 846 6.90 35.66 24.18
CA GLY A 846 7.54 34.38 23.81
C GLY A 846 8.55 33.83 24.82
N LYS A 847 8.97 34.65 25.80
CA LYS A 847 9.85 34.28 26.93
C LYS A 847 9.12 34.11 28.27
N SER A 848 7.80 34.30 28.31
CA SER A 848 6.99 34.11 29.52
C SER A 848 6.94 32.63 29.93
N ILE A 849 6.65 32.36 31.20
CA ILE A 849 6.49 30.98 31.68
C ILE A 849 5.25 30.30 31.09
N HIS A 850 4.18 31.07 30.89
CA HIS A 850 2.99 30.67 30.13
C HIS A 850 3.35 30.24 28.71
N ALA A 851 4.15 31.04 28.00
CA ALA A 851 4.63 30.68 26.66
C ALA A 851 5.48 29.42 26.62
N ARG A 852 6.29 29.16 27.64
CA ARG A 852 7.06 27.90 27.70
C ARG A 852 6.20 26.68 27.98
N LEU A 853 5.20 26.80 28.86
CA LEU A 853 4.28 25.72 29.20
C LEU A 853 3.32 25.40 28.05
N LEU A 854 2.87 26.41 27.32
CA LEU A 854 2.00 26.24 26.16
C LEU A 854 2.76 25.74 24.93
N LYS A 855 4.09 25.94 24.85
CA LYS A 855 4.98 25.43 23.78
C LYS A 855 5.51 24.01 24.04
N THR A 856 4.91 23.24 24.94
CA THR A 856 5.37 21.86 25.17
C THR A 856 5.29 21.03 23.88
N GLU A 857 6.29 20.19 23.64
CA GLU A 857 6.33 19.37 22.41
C GLU A 857 5.27 18.28 22.37
N TYR A 858 4.72 17.94 23.53
CA TYR A 858 3.67 16.96 23.70
C TYR A 858 2.40 17.64 24.23
N PRO A 859 1.21 17.16 23.83
CA PRO A 859 -0.04 17.56 24.44
C PRO A 859 0.02 17.39 25.96
N LEU A 860 -0.27 18.46 26.71
CA LEU A 860 -0.26 18.43 28.16
C LEU A 860 -1.70 18.29 28.68
N TYR A 861 -2.00 17.15 29.28
CA TYR A 861 -3.27 16.90 29.96
C TYR A 861 -3.04 16.93 31.47
N THR A 862 -3.55 17.94 32.15
CA THR A 862 -3.31 18.13 33.59
C THR A 862 -4.51 18.80 34.27
N ARG A 863 -4.45 18.88 35.59
CA ARG A 863 -5.41 19.68 36.36
C ARG A 863 -4.99 21.14 36.28
N TYR A 864 -5.97 22.03 36.14
CA TYR A 864 -5.65 23.44 35.95
C TYR A 864 -4.87 24.02 37.14
N TYR A 865 -5.18 23.61 38.38
CA TYR A 865 -4.41 24.04 39.56
C TYR A 865 -2.94 23.58 39.54
N GLU A 866 -2.64 22.45 38.89
CA GLU A 866 -1.26 21.95 38.80
C GLU A 866 -0.46 22.83 37.84
N LEU A 867 -1.07 23.20 36.70
CA LEU A 867 -0.50 24.16 35.77
C LEU A 867 -0.20 25.51 36.45
N THR A 868 -1.16 26.01 37.23
CA THR A 868 -1.00 27.30 37.92
C THR A 868 0.00 27.27 39.07
N SER A 869 0.13 26.13 39.76
CA SER A 869 1.13 25.94 40.82
C SER A 869 2.58 25.99 40.32
N MET A 870 2.79 25.71 39.02
CA MET A 870 4.10 25.80 38.37
C MET A 870 4.52 27.25 38.04
N ILE A 871 3.65 28.24 38.32
CA ILE A 871 3.81 29.63 37.88
C ILE A 871 3.79 30.58 39.09
N PRO A 872 4.95 31.01 39.62
CA PRO A 872 5.00 31.83 40.82
C PRO A 872 4.58 33.29 40.56
N GLY A 873 3.65 33.82 41.36
CA GLY A 873 3.47 35.27 41.56
C GLY A 873 2.30 35.98 40.86
N GLU A 874 1.39 35.28 40.19
CA GLU A 874 0.21 35.90 39.57
C GLU A 874 -1.07 35.68 40.40
N LYS A 875 -1.85 36.75 40.59
CA LYS A 875 -3.22 36.65 41.08
C LYS A 875 -4.08 36.05 39.97
N GLN A 876 -4.41 34.76 40.06
CA GLN A 876 -5.42 34.15 39.21
C GLN A 876 -6.76 34.87 39.39
N SER A 877 -7.31 35.41 38.30
CA SER A 877 -8.75 35.51 38.12
C SER A 877 -9.31 34.08 38.23
N SER A 878 -10.17 33.82 39.22
CA SER A 878 -10.71 32.49 39.49
C SER A 878 -11.76 32.15 38.43
N GLU A 879 -11.32 31.70 37.26
CA GLU A 879 -12.19 31.19 36.19
C GLU A 879 -12.93 29.91 36.63
N GLY A 880 -12.39 29.19 37.62
CA GLY A 880 -13.02 27.97 38.16
C GLY A 880 -12.71 26.72 37.34
N LEU A 881 -11.67 26.75 36.52
CA LEU A 881 -11.23 25.60 35.71
C LEU A 881 -10.65 24.48 36.59
N GLU A 882 -11.06 23.24 36.33
CA GLU A 882 -10.60 22.05 37.04
C GLU A 882 -9.61 21.21 36.21
N ALA A 883 -9.89 21.00 34.93
CA ALA A 883 -9.02 20.29 33.98
C ALA A 883 -8.57 21.19 32.83
N THR A 884 -7.42 20.87 32.24
CA THR A 884 -6.90 21.56 31.04
C THR A 884 -6.06 20.64 30.15
N ALA A 885 -6.32 20.70 28.85
CA ALA A 885 -5.52 20.18 27.76
C ALA A 885 -4.84 21.34 27.03
N LEU A 886 -3.53 21.26 26.85
CA LEU A 886 -2.77 22.14 25.96
C LEU A 886 -2.30 21.31 24.78
N VAL A 887 -2.94 21.50 23.63
CA VAL A 887 -2.70 20.70 22.42
C VAL A 887 -1.94 21.55 21.39
N PRO A 888 -0.66 21.23 21.09
CA PRO A 888 0.12 21.96 20.10
C PRO A 888 -0.38 21.66 18.68
N ILE A 889 -0.67 22.71 17.90
CA ILE A 889 -1.06 22.62 16.48
C ILE A 889 0.17 22.95 15.63
N ARG A 890 0.58 21.99 14.79
CA ARG A 890 1.81 22.09 14.00
C ARG A 890 1.56 22.08 12.51
N TYR A 891 2.37 22.83 11.79
CA TYR A 891 2.53 22.73 10.35
C TYR A 891 3.98 22.30 10.06
N GLY A 892 4.18 21.05 9.66
CA GLY A 892 5.52 20.46 9.59
C GLY A 892 6.18 20.35 10.97
N MET A 893 7.37 20.94 11.16
CA MET A 893 8.04 21.03 12.47
C MET A 893 7.70 22.32 13.24
N GLU A 894 6.98 23.25 12.63
CA GLU A 894 6.70 24.56 13.22
C GLU A 894 5.40 24.53 14.02
N LEU A 895 5.47 25.05 15.24
CA LEU A 895 4.30 25.29 16.07
C LEU A 895 3.61 26.57 15.58
N VAL A 896 2.45 26.41 14.94
CA VAL A 896 1.71 27.54 14.35
C VAL A 896 0.62 28.05 15.28
N ALA A 897 0.06 27.18 16.12
CA ALA A 897 -0.94 27.55 17.10
C ALA A 897 -0.91 26.57 18.29
N ILE A 898 -1.55 26.97 19.39
CA ILE A 898 -1.80 26.12 20.55
C ILE A 898 -3.28 26.19 20.88
N LEU A 899 -3.92 25.03 20.94
CA LEU A 899 -5.31 24.88 21.34
C LEU A 899 -5.35 24.53 22.83
N MET A 900 -5.87 25.44 23.64
CA MET A 900 -6.15 25.22 25.05
C MET A 900 -7.62 24.85 25.21
N LEU A 901 -7.90 23.69 25.79
CA LEU A 901 -9.25 23.27 26.14
C LEU A 901 -9.30 22.97 27.63
N SER A 902 -10.37 23.40 28.29
CA SER A 902 -10.50 23.32 29.73
C SER A 902 -11.93 22.92 30.10
N SER A 903 -12.10 22.48 31.35
CA SER A 903 -13.41 22.09 31.89
C SER A 903 -13.62 22.76 33.24
N HIS A 904 -14.81 23.30 33.48
CA HIS A 904 -15.24 23.80 34.79
C HIS A 904 -15.85 22.70 35.65
N SER A 905 -16.29 21.59 35.04
CA SER A 905 -17.11 20.56 35.68
C SER A 905 -16.39 19.23 35.92
N VAL A 906 -15.31 18.96 35.18
CA VAL A 906 -14.58 17.68 35.26
C VAL A 906 -13.13 17.89 35.66
N TYR A 907 -12.67 17.06 36.61
CA TYR A 907 -11.33 17.11 37.22
C TYR A 907 -10.18 16.59 36.34
N ALA A 908 -10.47 15.96 35.20
CA ALA A 908 -9.45 15.48 34.25
C ALA A 908 -10.03 15.34 32.84
N VAL A 909 -9.20 15.61 31.83
CA VAL A 909 -9.58 15.39 30.42
C VAL A 909 -9.71 13.89 30.15
N PRO A 910 -10.89 13.38 29.72
CA PRO A 910 -11.14 11.97 29.46
C PRO A 910 -10.16 11.39 28.44
N PHE A 911 -9.75 10.12 28.61
CA PHE A 911 -8.77 9.49 27.71
C PHE A 911 -9.31 9.35 26.28
N GLU A 912 -10.60 9.03 26.14
CA GLU A 912 -11.31 8.83 24.87
C GLU A 912 -11.31 10.08 23.95
N VAL A 913 -11.19 11.28 24.53
CA VAL A 913 -11.24 12.54 23.80
C VAL A 913 -9.85 12.99 23.32
N ARG A 914 -8.76 12.47 23.91
CA ARG A 914 -7.38 12.91 23.62
C ARG A 914 -6.97 12.64 22.18
N ASP A 915 -7.22 11.42 21.70
CA ASP A 915 -6.89 11.02 20.33
C ASP A 915 -7.67 11.85 19.30
N SER A 916 -8.91 12.23 19.63
CA SER A 916 -9.75 13.10 18.80
C SER A 916 -9.20 14.52 18.75
N LEU A 917 -8.75 15.08 19.87
CA LEU A 917 -8.14 16.42 19.94
C LEU A 917 -6.82 16.50 19.18
N GLU A 918 -5.98 15.47 19.30
CA GLU A 918 -4.72 15.40 18.55
C GLU A 918 -4.97 15.27 17.05
N THR A 919 -6.01 14.52 16.66
CA THR A 919 -6.45 14.43 15.26
C THR A 919 -6.91 15.78 14.73
N VAL A 920 -7.74 16.50 15.47
CA VAL A 920 -8.20 17.86 15.11
C VAL A 920 -7.01 18.82 14.98
N ALA A 921 -6.07 18.79 15.93
CA ALA A 921 -4.85 19.59 15.88
C ALA A 921 -3.99 19.29 14.65
N SER A 922 -3.88 18.01 14.26
CA SER A 922 -3.12 17.58 13.08
C SER A 922 -3.76 18.06 11.77
N GLN A 923 -5.09 18.04 11.66
CA GLN A 923 -5.80 18.44 10.44
C GLN A 923 -5.81 19.96 10.21
N ILE A 924 -5.77 20.74 11.29
CA ILE A 924 -5.92 22.20 11.24
C ILE A 924 -4.59 22.90 11.01
N GLY A 925 -3.49 22.31 11.49
CA GLY A 925 -2.15 22.82 11.25
C GLY A 925 -1.89 23.20 9.79
N PRO A 926 -2.17 22.32 8.81
CA PRO A 926 -2.10 22.64 7.38
C PRO A 926 -3.00 23.80 6.92
N VAL A 927 -4.19 23.98 7.49
CA VAL A 927 -5.10 25.09 7.13
C VAL A 927 -4.53 26.42 7.59
N ILE A 928 -4.11 26.50 8.86
CA ILE A 928 -3.48 27.70 9.46
C ILE A 928 -2.17 28.04 8.72
N GLY A 929 -1.37 27.02 8.40
CA GLY A 929 -0.15 27.16 7.60
C GLY A 929 -0.41 27.79 6.23
N ARG A 930 -1.38 27.27 5.47
CA ARG A 930 -1.74 27.81 4.13
C ARG A 930 -2.28 29.24 4.18
N MET A 931 -3.06 29.60 5.20
CA MET A 931 -3.56 30.96 5.38
C MET A 931 -2.43 31.97 5.61
N ARG A 932 -1.47 31.61 6.47
CA ARG A 932 -0.25 32.40 6.69
C ARG A 932 0.57 32.49 5.41
N GLU A 933 0.60 31.43 4.61
CA GLU A 933 1.18 31.44 3.26
C GLU A 933 0.56 32.49 2.35
N GLN A 934 -0.78 32.58 2.27
CA GLN A 934 -1.51 33.50 1.39
C GLN A 934 -1.44 34.99 1.79
N ALA A 935 -1.53 35.34 3.07
CA ALA A 935 -1.54 36.74 3.52
C ALA A 935 -0.30 37.53 3.07
N ASP A 936 0.84 36.85 3.06
CA ASP A 936 2.10 37.44 2.64
C ASP A 936 2.29 37.47 1.09
N VAL A 937 1.45 36.78 0.31
CA VAL A 937 1.42 36.86 -1.17
C VAL A 937 0.81 38.18 -1.65
N GLN A 938 -0.04 38.85 -0.87
CA GLN A 938 -0.61 40.16 -1.26
C GLN A 938 0.36 41.33 -1.07
N LYS A 939 1.18 41.29 -0.01
CA LYS A 939 2.22 42.28 0.31
C LYS A 939 3.23 42.40 -0.84
N ASN A 940 3.58 41.25 -1.37
CA ASN A 940 4.31 41.00 -2.60
C ASN A 940 3.84 41.80 -3.82
N ILE A 941 2.54 41.77 -4.14
CA ILE A 941 1.93 42.35 -5.37
C ILE A 941 2.37 43.79 -5.67
N ARG A 942 2.59 44.61 -4.63
CA ARG A 942 3.02 46.00 -4.75
C ARG A 942 4.46 46.20 -5.24
N ASN A 943 5.34 45.23 -5.00
CA ASN A 943 6.75 45.36 -5.33
C ASN A 943 7.06 45.06 -6.81
N LEU A 944 6.22 44.32 -7.54
CA LEU A 944 6.46 44.06 -8.99
C LEU A 944 6.06 45.20 -9.92
N GLN A 945 5.15 46.07 -9.51
CA GLN A 945 4.79 47.24 -10.32
C GLN A 945 6.01 48.13 -10.60
N VAL A 946 6.95 48.22 -9.65
CA VAL A 946 8.21 48.95 -9.81
C VAL A 946 9.15 48.27 -10.82
N ILE A 947 9.15 46.93 -10.92
CA ILE A 947 10.01 46.21 -11.86
C ILE A 947 9.49 46.35 -13.30
N PHE A 948 8.18 46.26 -13.51
CA PHE A 948 7.58 46.48 -14.84
C PHE A 948 7.81 47.90 -15.35
N ASP A 949 7.83 48.89 -14.46
CA ASP A 949 8.08 50.29 -14.81
C ASP A 949 9.52 50.58 -15.26
N VAL A 950 10.49 49.71 -14.93
CA VAL A 950 11.94 49.86 -15.24
C VAL A 950 12.39 49.02 -16.46
N MET A 951 11.58 48.07 -16.92
CA MET A 951 11.93 47.23 -18.09
C MET A 951 12.02 48.05 -19.39
N GLU A 952 13.11 47.85 -20.14
CA GLU A 952 13.31 48.39 -21.50
C GLU A 952 12.63 47.55 -22.60
N ASP A 953 12.11 46.37 -22.26
CA ASP A 953 11.21 45.64 -23.14
C ASP A 953 9.79 46.24 -23.03
N MET A 954 9.04 46.30 -24.13
CA MET A 954 7.65 46.78 -24.13
C MET A 954 6.75 45.72 -23.52
N VAL A 955 6.04 46.03 -22.43
CA VAL A 955 5.16 45.07 -21.75
C VAL A 955 3.70 45.49 -21.94
N PHE A 956 2.87 44.54 -22.36
CA PHE A 956 1.43 44.66 -22.50
C PHE A 956 0.71 43.60 -21.67
N MET A 957 -0.48 43.91 -21.18
CA MET A 957 -1.46 42.92 -20.73
C MET A 957 -2.73 43.12 -21.54
N LEU A 958 -3.27 42.03 -22.10
CA LEU A 958 -4.42 42.05 -23.00
C LEU A 958 -5.59 41.28 -22.39
N ASP A 959 -6.80 41.71 -22.68
CA ASP A 959 -8.01 40.91 -22.44
C ASP A 959 -8.23 39.86 -23.56
N ALA A 960 -9.31 39.08 -23.44
CA ALA A 960 -9.66 38.03 -24.38
C ALA A 960 -9.93 38.52 -25.82
N ASP A 961 -10.31 39.79 -25.99
CA ASP A 961 -10.59 40.40 -27.30
C ASP A 961 -9.36 41.10 -27.89
N GLY A 962 -8.23 41.11 -27.17
CA GLY A 962 -6.98 41.72 -27.60
C GLY A 962 -6.86 43.20 -27.31
N CYS A 963 -7.72 43.74 -26.46
CA CYS A 963 -7.63 45.11 -25.99
C CYS A 963 -6.62 45.20 -24.84
N ILE A 964 -5.84 46.27 -24.84
CA ILE A 964 -4.74 46.45 -23.88
C ILE A 964 -5.30 46.90 -22.52
N LEU A 965 -5.20 46.05 -21.51
CA LEU A 965 -5.56 46.33 -20.12
C LEU A 965 -4.47 47.11 -19.36
N TYR A 966 -3.21 46.81 -19.66
CA TYR A 966 -2.05 47.46 -19.05
C TYR A 966 -0.89 47.55 -20.06
N ALA A 967 -0.12 48.62 -19.97
CA ALA A 967 1.17 48.75 -20.65
C ALA A 967 2.18 49.47 -19.76
N ASN A 968 3.46 49.11 -19.85
CA ASN A 968 4.52 49.75 -19.05
C ASN A 968 4.96 51.12 -19.63
N PRO A 969 5.61 51.99 -18.83
CA PRO A 969 6.07 53.32 -19.25
C PRO A 969 6.95 53.37 -20.51
N HIS A 970 7.81 52.36 -20.69
CA HIS A 970 8.65 52.23 -21.87
C HIS A 970 7.84 52.11 -23.15
N THR A 971 6.73 51.35 -23.11
CA THR A 971 5.81 51.19 -24.24
C THR A 971 5.20 52.53 -24.70
N PHE A 972 4.74 53.36 -23.76
CA PHE A 972 4.19 54.70 -24.08
C PHE A 972 5.23 55.57 -24.79
N THR A 973 6.45 55.55 -24.27
CA THR A 973 7.55 56.40 -24.76
C THR A 973 8.07 55.93 -26.12
N ARG A 974 8.26 54.62 -26.32
CA ARG A 974 8.81 54.04 -27.55
C ARG A 974 7.87 54.15 -28.74
N LEU A 975 6.56 53.96 -28.52
CA LEU A 975 5.54 54.00 -29.58
C LEU A 975 4.91 55.39 -29.75
N GLY A 976 5.10 56.31 -28.81
CA GLY A 976 4.63 57.69 -28.89
C GLY A 976 3.15 57.91 -28.52
N TYR A 977 2.52 56.96 -27.84
CA TYR A 977 1.12 57.01 -27.41
C TYR A 977 1.00 57.38 -25.93
N SER A 978 -0.04 58.12 -25.54
CA SER A 978 -0.34 58.36 -24.13
C SER A 978 -1.04 57.15 -23.48
N LYS A 979 -0.96 57.03 -22.15
CA LYS A 979 -1.57 55.93 -21.39
C LYS A 979 -3.06 55.74 -21.68
N ASN A 980 -3.82 56.83 -21.81
CA ASN A 980 -5.26 56.77 -22.05
C ASN A 980 -5.61 56.45 -23.52
N GLU A 981 -4.67 56.63 -24.45
CA GLU A 981 -4.86 56.25 -25.85
C GLU A 981 -4.56 54.77 -26.06
N LEU A 982 -3.56 54.23 -25.35
CA LEU A 982 -3.12 52.83 -25.45
C LEU A 982 -4.01 51.87 -24.67
N ILE A 983 -4.44 52.23 -23.45
CA ILE A 983 -5.33 51.37 -22.65
C ILE A 983 -6.72 51.33 -23.28
N GLY A 984 -7.23 50.12 -23.52
CA GLY A 984 -8.47 49.86 -24.25
C GLY A 984 -8.32 49.87 -25.78
N MET A 985 -7.14 50.23 -26.31
CA MET A 985 -6.84 50.07 -27.73
C MET A 985 -6.62 48.60 -28.05
N ASN A 986 -7.17 48.13 -29.17
CA ASN A 986 -6.86 46.80 -29.66
C ASN A 986 -5.42 46.75 -30.21
N LEU A 987 -4.64 45.75 -29.80
CA LEU A 987 -3.23 45.61 -30.14
C LEU A 987 -2.97 45.63 -31.65
N ILE A 988 -3.94 45.18 -32.47
CA ILE A 988 -3.83 45.19 -33.94
C ILE A 988 -3.59 46.58 -34.53
N ASN A 989 -4.03 47.64 -33.83
CA ASN A 989 -3.91 49.02 -34.30
C ASN A 989 -2.47 49.55 -34.19
N LEU A 990 -1.58 48.83 -33.50
CA LEU A 990 -0.16 49.15 -33.45
C LEU A 990 0.61 48.63 -34.67
N TYR A 991 -0.04 47.97 -35.63
CA TYR A 991 0.64 47.40 -36.81
C TYR A 991 0.37 48.20 -38.10
N PRO A 992 1.30 48.22 -39.07
CA PRO A 992 1.15 48.99 -40.30
C PRO A 992 0.01 48.50 -41.19
N GLN A 993 -0.68 49.43 -41.86
CA GLN A 993 -1.82 49.11 -42.75
C GLN A 993 -1.51 48.06 -43.83
N LYS A 994 -0.25 48.00 -44.30
CA LYS A 994 0.17 47.05 -45.34
C LYS A 994 0.28 45.59 -44.87
N VAL A 995 0.41 45.36 -43.56
CA VAL A 995 0.58 44.01 -42.94
C VAL A 995 -0.54 43.67 -41.95
N LEU A 996 -1.58 44.51 -41.87
CA LEU A 996 -2.64 44.44 -40.86
C LEU A 996 -3.47 43.13 -40.92
N LEU A 997 -3.63 42.53 -42.12
CA LEU A 997 -4.34 41.26 -42.30
C LEU A 997 -3.55 40.06 -41.72
N GLU A 998 -2.23 40.12 -41.81
CA GLU A 998 -1.31 39.11 -41.27
C GLU A 998 -1.24 39.23 -39.75
N ALA A 999 -1.08 40.47 -39.24
CA ALA A 999 -1.09 40.76 -37.81
C ALA A 999 -2.41 40.36 -37.11
N ALA A 1000 -3.56 40.59 -37.76
CA ALA A 1000 -4.86 40.16 -37.24
C ALA A 1000 -4.93 38.66 -36.96
N THR A 1001 -4.33 37.87 -37.85
CA THR A 1001 -4.40 36.40 -37.82
C THR A 1001 -3.48 35.85 -36.73
N GLU A 1002 -2.31 36.47 -36.55
CA GLU A 1002 -1.33 36.08 -35.55
C GLU A 1002 -1.79 36.46 -34.13
N ILE A 1003 -2.31 37.68 -33.94
CA ILE A 1003 -2.82 38.14 -32.65
C ILE A 1003 -4.03 37.31 -32.22
N LYS A 1004 -4.96 37.00 -33.14
CA LYS A 1004 -6.08 36.11 -32.84
C LYS A 1004 -5.62 34.72 -32.42
N SER A 1005 -4.53 34.22 -33.02
CA SER A 1005 -3.92 32.95 -32.60
C SER A 1005 -3.26 33.04 -31.22
N ILE A 1006 -2.69 34.20 -30.86
CA ILE A 1006 -2.12 34.44 -29.53
C ILE A 1006 -3.20 34.48 -28.44
N LEU A 1007 -4.29 35.22 -28.66
CA LEU A 1007 -5.39 35.37 -27.70
C LEU A 1007 -6.15 34.07 -27.47
N GLU A 1008 -6.26 33.24 -28.51
CA GLU A 1008 -6.80 31.87 -28.39
C GLU A 1008 -5.76 30.87 -27.84
N GLY A 1009 -4.57 31.32 -27.45
CA GLY A 1009 -3.48 30.51 -26.86
C GLY A 1009 -2.78 29.57 -27.86
N ARG A 1010 -3.05 29.71 -29.15
CA ARG A 1010 -2.53 28.87 -30.25
C ARG A 1010 -1.16 29.30 -30.75
N ALA A 1011 -0.75 30.54 -30.49
CA ALA A 1011 0.58 31.06 -30.77
C ALA A 1011 1.11 31.82 -29.53
N LYS A 1012 2.42 31.89 -29.36
CA LYS A 1012 3.05 32.56 -28.20
C LYS A 1012 4.06 33.64 -28.59
N VAL A 1013 4.36 33.76 -29.88
CA VAL A 1013 5.38 34.65 -30.40
C VAL A 1013 4.80 35.36 -31.61
N CYS A 1014 4.91 36.69 -31.66
CA CYS A 1014 4.64 37.49 -32.85
C CYS A 1014 5.88 38.31 -33.16
N ALA A 1015 6.35 38.26 -34.41
CA ALA A 1015 7.55 38.98 -34.85
C ALA A 1015 7.24 40.10 -35.85
N ILE A 1016 5.97 40.50 -35.98
CA ILE A 1016 5.55 41.53 -36.93
C ILE A 1016 5.89 42.91 -36.33
N PRO A 1017 6.46 43.85 -37.11
CA PRO A 1017 6.84 45.18 -36.59
C PRO A 1017 5.65 46.04 -36.18
N PHE A 1018 5.80 46.84 -35.13
CA PHE A 1018 4.85 47.89 -34.75
C PHE A 1018 5.08 49.19 -35.56
N GLU A 1019 4.06 50.02 -35.71
CA GLU A 1019 4.13 51.39 -36.25
C GLU A 1019 3.92 52.40 -35.10
N ALA A 1020 4.96 53.19 -34.82
CA ALA A 1020 4.88 54.27 -33.84
C ALA A 1020 4.05 55.46 -34.38
N VAL A 1021 3.59 56.36 -33.50
CA VAL A 1021 2.81 57.56 -33.88
C VAL A 1021 3.58 58.46 -34.87
N SER A 1022 4.92 58.43 -34.85
CA SER A 1022 5.78 59.13 -35.80
C SER A 1022 5.76 58.54 -37.23
N GLY A 1023 5.18 57.36 -37.42
CA GLY A 1023 5.22 56.57 -38.67
C GLY A 1023 6.46 55.66 -38.79
N GLU A 1024 7.25 55.52 -37.73
CA GLU A 1024 8.43 54.65 -37.67
C GLU A 1024 8.04 53.19 -37.45
N LEU A 1025 8.68 52.26 -38.17
CA LEU A 1025 8.49 50.82 -37.99
C LEU A 1025 9.47 50.26 -36.96
N VAL A 1026 8.94 49.74 -35.85
CA VAL A 1026 9.69 49.15 -34.73
C VAL A 1026 9.67 47.64 -34.88
N ALA A 1027 10.81 47.05 -35.26
CA ALA A 1027 10.92 45.59 -35.40
C ALA A 1027 10.90 44.93 -34.03
N VAL A 1028 9.97 44.01 -33.78
CA VAL A 1028 9.78 43.43 -32.44
C VAL A 1028 9.68 41.91 -32.45
N GLU A 1029 10.06 41.29 -31.33
CA GLU A 1029 9.68 39.93 -30.96
C GLU A 1029 8.83 39.97 -29.70
N MET A 1030 7.54 39.80 -29.89
CA MET A 1030 6.55 39.80 -28.82
C MET A 1030 6.29 38.37 -28.36
N ASN A 1031 6.76 38.05 -27.15
CA ASN A 1031 6.47 36.81 -26.46
C ASN A 1031 5.28 37.02 -25.51
N CYS A 1032 4.24 36.22 -25.69
CA CYS A 1032 3.02 36.29 -24.90
C CYS A 1032 2.85 35.06 -24.01
N SER A 1033 2.60 35.31 -22.73
CA SER A 1033 2.22 34.32 -21.73
C SER A 1033 0.79 34.57 -21.28
N MET A 1034 -0.03 33.52 -21.28
CA MET A 1034 -1.35 33.59 -20.69
C MET A 1034 -1.21 33.62 -19.17
N GLY A 1035 -1.88 34.56 -18.53
CA GLY A 1035 -2.06 34.64 -17.10
C GLY A 1035 -3.55 34.57 -16.75
N GLN A 1036 -3.84 34.55 -15.45
CA GLN A 1036 -5.19 34.73 -14.92
C GLN A 1036 -5.16 35.88 -13.95
N LEU A 1037 -6.14 36.77 -14.07
CA LEU A 1037 -6.36 37.86 -13.13
C LEU A 1037 -7.81 37.74 -12.66
N GLU A 1038 -8.01 37.37 -11.39
CA GLU A 1038 -9.33 37.30 -10.75
C GLU A 1038 -10.40 36.57 -11.60
N ASP A 1039 -10.05 35.37 -12.09
CA ASP A 1039 -10.85 34.47 -12.96
C ASP A 1039 -10.97 34.82 -14.46
N ASP A 1040 -10.53 36.00 -14.90
CA ASP A 1040 -10.52 36.38 -16.32
C ASP A 1040 -9.18 36.00 -17.02
N PRO A 1041 -9.23 35.43 -18.23
CA PRO A 1041 -8.03 35.09 -18.99
C PRO A 1041 -7.38 36.38 -19.52
N ILE A 1042 -6.15 36.62 -19.09
CA ILE A 1042 -5.35 37.75 -19.55
C ILE A 1042 -4.13 37.24 -20.32
N THR A 1043 -3.66 38.02 -21.29
CA THR A 1043 -2.43 37.69 -22.03
C THR A 1043 -1.37 38.74 -21.74
N ILE A 1044 -0.28 38.37 -21.07
CA ILE A 1044 0.87 39.24 -20.82
C ILE A 1044 1.83 39.09 -21.97
N CYS A 1045 2.11 40.16 -22.70
CA CYS A 1045 3.03 40.17 -23.82
C CYS A 1045 4.25 41.02 -23.50
N VAL A 1046 5.44 40.43 -23.56
CA VAL A 1046 6.73 41.11 -23.48
C VAL A 1046 7.32 41.17 -24.88
N SER A 1047 7.44 42.38 -25.39
CA SER A 1047 7.87 42.70 -26.74
C SER A 1047 9.23 43.35 -26.73
N ARG A 1048 10.23 42.60 -27.20
CA ARG A 1048 11.60 43.09 -27.34
C ARG A 1048 11.81 43.67 -28.73
N GLU A 1049 12.44 44.83 -28.82
CA GLU A 1049 12.87 45.37 -30.11
C GLU A 1049 14.02 44.51 -30.68
N LYS A 1050 13.87 43.96 -31.89
CA LYS A 1050 14.95 43.28 -32.60
C LYS A 1050 15.85 44.36 -33.20
N VAL A 1051 17.05 44.50 -32.64
CA VAL A 1051 18.12 45.38 -33.16
C VAL A 1051 18.59 44.91 -34.53
#